data_AF-A0A9Y1BTG6-F1
#
_entry.id   AF-A0A9Y1BTG6-F1
#
_cell.length_a   1.000
_cell.length_b   1.000
_cell.length_c   1.000
_cell.angle_alpha   90.00
_cell.angle_beta   90.00
_cell.angle_gamma   90.00
#
_symmetry.space_group_name_H-M   'P 1'
#
loop_
_entity.id
_entity.type
_entity.pdbx_description
1 polymer ?
#
loop_
_entity_poly.entity_id
_entity_poly.type
_entity_poly.pdbx_seq_one_letter_code
_entity_poly.pdbx_strand_id
1 'polypeptide(L)'
;MSKLSNKKIEIIILIFLLITIKIYQVEQIKINNQFDEEKKDNNRKHYTTIHHSIEITSDDNFSSFPGSGTKDDPYIIKDYIIYSSSKYGIYIFNTTKYFIVQNCKVKSSYLSGLYISHIKNGTGKILDNEFNSDNYGIYVDSSNNLSIINNIYLAKYGIYMHSSANNYIAKNEFYSLFKGINIIYSNNITIENNTYFESTQISIRLLYSSNNTIINNTFTKVKKAIYIYYSFNNFLTGNNFTNNEVAINLIYSDKNFIFNNSFQLSEINSINLESSLNNSIINNSCFYCDNNSIYLINSEYNLISNNSCYNCNSAIYLHNSSYNLLEHNRLINNLKYGLLLISSNNNDVKTNIIVKNSFYGINLLYSKNNTIWLNYIVFNNVAVSNSVQVNDNNGLNYWYEPIIKKGNYWNEFTYGKNYSINPGLTSDLYPQNSTDTDDDGLQDVIEINCFFTNIFSNDTDSDGIIDYWEIDNNFNPLINDSSLDLDRDNLSNLAEYQNNTDPHDPDTDDDDLRDGDEVNIYLTDPLDSDTDDDGMPDGWEVENCLNPLENDSYNDPDDDSLVNLEEYNYSTNPTNNDTDGDGLSDYNEIYSYNSDPTDIDTDNDGLFDGQEVNLFLTNPLDSDTDNDKIDDYSEVYSFFTDPNCNDTDNDGLLDGQEAYIFFSDPNSNDTDLDGLSDYEEIIYNTNLKNSDTDFDGLSDYEEIKVYFTNPRSKDTDRDGRSDGWEIENGYNPLMKNVFFVKKSILMILFYINISYSILIFLLLLYILTIKKILIQFFQWQEEHYLELNKLLIQYEKATKIVFLSDFIKDLTPVINQTKEEVKSYPKLSLIKKINNTKQAYKLWKKKIDINKYEKMYNDFYFSVTQLNFSEIKIIDNNNDISVENEKFDTLLKEIINERRMLKQYKNLITDMKFIFSFLPRFLDENKKLFFKQINEEIEEKFENANSLLIKTLKLSIIKGNKLLEKEEQLSKQIIKSLSKEILHRFAIYENELKEWKKRSENVLSELLEEDLKEVEDLFQEEKNMLKEIIVQNEIKYKEVKRVKVLIDVLSIYSEIPLIKLQRKLGFSKLEDLEKWLIELSSFLSIKIEGDKLIISEKATKELTQSIDELIKRFTEWEKTGEGKKT
;
A
#
# COMPACT_ATOMS: atom_id res chain seq x y z
N MET A 1 28.00 -16.01 -26.62
CA MET A 1 27.76 -14.65 -26.11
C MET A 1 28.06 -13.59 -27.19
N SER A 2 27.37 -13.64 -28.33
CA SER A 2 27.50 -12.63 -29.41
C SER A 2 26.22 -12.43 -30.22
N LYS A 3 25.05 -12.76 -29.64
CA LYS A 3 23.73 -12.62 -30.32
C LYS A 3 22.67 -11.88 -29.50
N LEU A 4 23.06 -11.18 -28.43
CA LEU A 4 22.14 -10.44 -27.55
C LEU A 4 22.22 -8.90 -27.69
N SER A 5 23.09 -8.36 -28.55
CA SER A 5 23.30 -6.91 -28.66
C SER A 5 22.36 -6.19 -29.65
N ASN A 6 21.81 -6.87 -30.66
CA ASN A 6 21.10 -6.15 -31.74
C ASN A 6 19.64 -5.81 -31.41
N LYS A 7 18.92 -6.63 -30.63
CA LYS A 7 17.53 -6.31 -30.24
C LYS A 7 17.42 -5.14 -29.26
N LYS A 8 18.42 -4.97 -28.36
CA LYS A 8 18.45 -3.82 -27.46
C LYS A 8 18.74 -2.52 -28.23
N ILE A 9 19.59 -2.55 -29.26
CA ILE A 9 19.88 -1.38 -30.09
C ILE A 9 18.68 -1.02 -30.98
N GLU A 10 17.96 -1.99 -31.55
CA GLU A 10 16.72 -1.72 -32.28
C GLU A 10 15.62 -1.15 -31.38
N ILE A 11 15.47 -1.68 -30.15
CA ILE A 11 14.51 -1.17 -29.18
C ILE A 11 14.91 0.23 -28.68
N ILE A 12 16.20 0.50 -28.45
CA ILE A 12 16.69 1.83 -28.08
C ILE A 12 16.50 2.82 -29.23
N ILE A 13 16.76 2.43 -30.49
CA ILE A 13 16.50 3.30 -31.65
C ILE A 13 14.99 3.53 -31.82
N LEU A 14 14.14 2.51 -31.61
CA LEU A 14 12.68 2.66 -31.69
C LEU A 14 12.14 3.54 -30.56
N ILE A 15 12.66 3.38 -29.34
CA ILE A 15 12.32 4.20 -28.17
C ILE A 15 12.83 5.62 -28.38
N PHE A 16 14.04 5.82 -28.89
CA PHE A 16 14.56 7.15 -29.20
C PHE A 16 13.74 7.83 -30.31
N LEU A 17 13.31 7.08 -31.34
CA LEU A 17 12.42 7.57 -32.40
C LEU A 17 11.01 7.88 -31.88
N LEU A 18 10.48 7.06 -30.97
CA LEU A 18 9.17 7.25 -30.34
C LEU A 18 9.21 8.41 -29.34
N ILE A 19 10.28 8.57 -28.57
CA ILE A 19 10.52 9.70 -27.68
C ILE A 19 10.73 10.97 -28.50
N THR A 20 11.46 10.95 -29.61
CA THR A 20 11.54 12.15 -30.49
C THR A 20 10.21 12.47 -31.15
N ILE A 21 9.41 11.49 -31.55
CA ILE A 21 8.04 11.70 -32.07
C ILE A 21 7.10 12.21 -30.97
N LYS A 22 7.23 11.72 -29.74
CA LYS A 22 6.38 12.07 -28.59
C LYS A 22 6.78 13.41 -27.98
N ILE A 23 8.07 13.77 -27.93
CA ILE A 23 8.56 15.14 -27.62
C ILE A 23 8.15 16.11 -28.73
N TYR A 24 8.26 15.72 -30.01
CA TYR A 24 7.76 16.54 -31.12
C TYR A 24 6.23 16.72 -31.06
N GLN A 25 5.47 15.70 -30.62
CA GLN A 25 4.02 15.78 -30.42
C GLN A 25 3.64 16.54 -29.14
N VAL A 26 4.38 16.42 -28.04
CA VAL A 26 4.16 17.12 -26.77
C VAL A 26 4.57 18.59 -26.89
N GLU A 27 5.58 18.93 -27.68
CA GLU A 27 5.86 20.33 -28.04
C GLU A 27 4.79 20.89 -28.98
N GLN A 28 4.26 20.11 -29.94
CA GLN A 28 3.11 20.52 -30.75
C GLN A 28 1.80 20.61 -29.94
N ILE A 29 1.68 19.87 -28.83
CA ILE A 29 0.51 19.89 -27.92
C ILE A 29 0.65 20.97 -26.85
N LYS A 30 1.85 21.31 -26.35
CA LYS A 30 2.05 22.53 -25.54
C LYS A 30 1.92 23.80 -26.38
N ILE A 31 2.29 23.76 -27.67
CA ILE A 31 2.02 24.85 -28.61
C ILE A 31 0.53 24.91 -29.03
N ASN A 32 -0.27 23.84 -28.90
CA ASN A 32 -1.70 23.85 -29.24
C ASN A 32 -2.67 23.91 -28.04
N ASN A 33 -2.24 23.54 -26.82
CA ASN A 33 -3.07 23.57 -25.60
C ASN A 33 -2.72 24.71 -24.65
N GLN A 34 -1.66 25.48 -24.90
CA GLN A 34 -1.48 26.82 -24.33
C GLN A 34 -2.23 27.89 -25.15
N PHE A 35 -3.12 27.47 -26.06
CA PHE A 35 -4.01 28.34 -26.84
C PHE A 35 -5.47 28.37 -26.34
N ASP A 36 -5.86 27.57 -25.33
CA ASP A 36 -7.27 27.53 -24.90
C ASP A 36 -7.57 27.55 -23.37
N GLU A 37 -6.59 27.66 -22.47
CA GLU A 37 -6.86 27.80 -21.01
C GLU A 37 -6.28 29.06 -20.32
N GLU A 38 -5.88 30.09 -21.06
CA GLU A 38 -5.81 31.49 -20.57
C GLU A 38 -6.92 32.37 -21.20
N LYS A 39 -8.14 31.82 -21.30
CA LYS A 39 -9.37 32.60 -21.58
C LYS A 39 -10.15 32.92 -20.30
N LYS A 40 -9.47 33.18 -19.19
CA LYS A 40 -10.08 33.68 -17.95
C LYS A 40 -9.33 34.88 -17.36
N ASP A 41 -8.94 35.83 -18.22
CA ASP A 41 -9.01 37.27 -17.89
C ASP A 41 -9.03 38.13 -19.16
N ASN A 42 -10.04 37.94 -20.01
CA ASN A 42 -10.21 38.73 -21.25
C ASN A 42 -10.83 40.10 -20.95
N ASN A 43 -10.03 40.99 -20.38
CA ASN A 43 -10.19 42.44 -20.49
C ASN A 43 -9.05 43.02 -21.36
N ARG A 44 -9.00 42.65 -22.66
CA ARG A 44 -8.35 43.32 -23.84
C ARG A 44 -8.20 42.26 -24.95
N LYS A 45 -8.60 42.42 -26.20
CA LYS A 45 -8.36 43.52 -27.15
C LYS A 45 -9.60 43.77 -28.02
N HIS A 46 -10.41 44.78 -27.69
CA HIS A 46 -11.30 45.41 -28.67
C HIS A 46 -10.52 46.55 -29.34
N TYR A 47 -9.83 46.24 -30.42
CA TYR A 47 -9.31 47.28 -31.31
C TYR A 47 -10.49 47.92 -32.05
N THR A 48 -10.76 49.19 -31.83
CA THR A 48 -11.98 49.82 -32.35
C THR A 48 -11.73 50.73 -33.55
N THR A 49 -10.49 51.19 -33.77
CA THR A 49 -10.21 52.27 -34.71
C THR A 49 -8.94 52.04 -35.54
N ILE A 50 -9.05 52.14 -36.87
CA ILE A 50 -7.90 52.17 -37.79
C ILE A 50 -7.38 53.61 -37.87
N HIS A 51 -6.06 53.80 -37.77
CA HIS A 51 -5.41 55.11 -37.90
C HIS A 51 -4.21 55.05 -38.86
N HIS A 52 -3.96 56.15 -39.56
CA HIS A 52 -2.73 56.32 -40.37
C HIS A 52 -1.50 56.51 -39.45
N SER A 53 -0.30 56.74 -40.00
CA SER A 53 0.85 57.08 -39.15
C SER A 53 0.58 58.33 -38.31
N ILE A 54 1.11 58.33 -37.09
CA ILE A 54 1.02 59.45 -36.16
C ILE A 54 2.38 60.13 -36.10
N GLU A 55 2.41 61.44 -36.32
CA GLU A 55 3.64 62.24 -36.22
C GLU A 55 3.44 63.40 -35.24
N ILE A 56 4.18 63.35 -34.15
CA ILE A 56 4.30 64.39 -33.15
C ILE A 56 5.70 65.02 -33.30
N THR A 57 5.76 66.15 -33.98
CA THR A 57 7.00 66.91 -34.22
C THR A 57 7.13 68.15 -33.33
N SER A 58 6.06 68.50 -32.61
CA SER A 58 5.97 69.59 -31.64
C SER A 58 4.84 69.32 -30.63
N ASP A 59 4.86 70.00 -29.48
CA ASP A 59 3.82 69.88 -28.43
C ASP A 59 2.40 70.11 -28.98
N ASP A 60 2.24 71.02 -29.95
CA ASP A 60 0.94 71.36 -30.54
C ASP A 60 0.32 70.19 -31.31
N ASN A 61 1.14 69.24 -31.80
CA ASN A 61 0.63 68.07 -32.53
C ASN A 61 -0.18 67.10 -31.64
N PHE A 62 -0.07 67.21 -30.31
CA PHE A 62 -0.88 66.41 -29.41
C PHE A 62 -2.32 66.88 -29.27
N SER A 63 -2.69 68.06 -29.77
CA SER A 63 -4.04 68.63 -29.58
C SER A 63 -5.18 67.77 -30.14
N SER A 64 -4.88 66.81 -31.00
CA SER A 64 -5.84 65.84 -31.54
C SER A 64 -6.08 64.62 -30.64
N PHE A 65 -5.34 64.49 -29.53
CA PHE A 65 -5.44 63.37 -28.59
C PHE A 65 -5.97 63.85 -27.23
N PRO A 66 -6.74 63.02 -26.50
CA PRO A 66 -7.27 63.37 -25.19
C PRO A 66 -6.15 63.62 -24.17
N GLY A 67 -6.40 64.54 -23.23
CA GLY A 67 -5.48 64.96 -22.17
C GLY A 67 -4.97 66.39 -22.34
N SER A 68 -4.26 66.90 -21.33
CA SER A 68 -3.63 68.24 -21.32
C SER A 68 -2.10 68.21 -21.45
N GLY A 69 -1.51 67.02 -21.41
CA GLY A 69 -0.06 66.82 -21.47
C GLY A 69 0.67 67.16 -20.16
N THR A 70 -0.06 67.22 -19.05
CA THR A 70 0.50 67.35 -17.70
C THR A 70 0.78 65.98 -17.08
N LYS A 71 1.54 65.91 -15.98
CA LYS A 71 1.86 64.63 -15.33
C LYS A 71 0.61 63.87 -14.87
N ASP A 72 -0.37 64.61 -14.35
CA ASP A 72 -1.62 64.06 -13.82
C ASP A 72 -2.66 63.81 -14.91
N ASP A 73 -2.52 64.47 -16.07
CA ASP A 73 -3.40 64.34 -17.22
C ASP A 73 -2.59 64.33 -18.54
N PRO A 74 -1.89 63.22 -18.84
CA PRO A 74 -1.04 63.09 -20.01
C PRO A 74 -1.85 62.96 -21.30
N TYR A 75 -1.25 63.28 -22.45
CA TYR A 75 -1.86 62.96 -23.74
C TYR A 75 -1.92 61.46 -23.98
N ILE A 76 -3.06 60.93 -24.43
CA ILE A 76 -3.25 59.48 -24.57
C ILE A 76 -3.48 59.09 -26.03
N ILE A 77 -2.54 58.33 -26.61
CA ILE A 77 -2.67 57.64 -27.89
C ILE A 77 -3.08 56.20 -27.56
N LYS A 78 -4.35 55.82 -27.80
CA LYS A 78 -4.86 54.50 -27.42
C LYS A 78 -5.84 53.85 -28.38
N ASP A 79 -5.94 52.52 -28.28
CA ASP A 79 -6.95 51.67 -28.93
C ASP A 79 -6.91 51.71 -30.48
N TYR A 80 -5.76 52.04 -31.05
CA TYR A 80 -5.56 52.14 -32.50
C TYR A 80 -4.91 50.91 -33.13
N ILE A 81 -5.34 50.60 -34.36
CA ILE A 81 -4.57 49.78 -35.31
C ILE A 81 -3.90 50.72 -36.31
N ILE A 82 -2.57 50.74 -36.32
CA ILE A 82 -1.76 51.62 -37.15
C ILE A 82 -1.00 50.76 -38.17
N TYR A 83 -1.40 50.88 -39.44
CA TYR A 83 -0.66 50.34 -40.57
C TYR A 83 -0.06 51.50 -41.37
N SER A 84 1.26 51.64 -41.32
CA SER A 84 1.97 52.71 -42.02
C SER A 84 2.90 52.17 -43.09
N SER A 85 2.77 52.72 -44.30
CA SER A 85 3.77 52.60 -45.37
C SER A 85 4.91 53.63 -45.23
N SER A 86 4.86 54.49 -44.22
CA SER A 86 5.87 55.50 -43.94
C SER A 86 7.07 54.93 -43.19
N LYS A 87 8.04 55.78 -42.87
CA LYS A 87 9.22 55.38 -42.09
C LYS A 87 8.86 54.87 -40.70
N TYR A 88 7.80 55.41 -40.11
CA TYR A 88 7.39 55.19 -38.71
C TYR A 88 5.89 54.88 -38.60
N GLY A 89 5.51 54.04 -37.64
CA GLY A 89 4.09 53.93 -37.27
C GLY A 89 3.65 55.14 -36.45
N ILE A 90 4.39 55.41 -35.38
CA ILE A 90 4.28 56.57 -34.50
C ILE A 90 5.66 57.21 -34.39
N TYR A 91 5.76 58.51 -34.65
CA TYR A 91 6.97 59.31 -34.52
C TYR A 91 6.75 60.40 -33.46
N ILE A 92 7.58 60.43 -32.41
CA ILE A 92 7.51 61.43 -31.34
C ILE A 92 8.89 62.09 -31.20
N PHE A 93 8.93 63.40 -31.41
CA PHE A 93 10.16 64.17 -31.41
C PHE A 93 10.00 65.47 -30.62
N ASN A 94 11.00 65.78 -29.78
CA ASN A 94 11.19 67.08 -29.14
C ASN A 94 9.94 67.61 -28.40
N THR A 95 9.32 66.76 -27.57
CA THR A 95 8.15 67.12 -26.76
C THR A 95 8.52 67.39 -25.30
N THR A 96 7.85 68.38 -24.70
CA THR A 96 7.90 68.65 -23.26
C THR A 96 6.70 68.11 -22.48
N LYS A 97 5.70 67.59 -23.19
CA LYS A 97 4.41 67.12 -22.65
C LYS A 97 4.45 65.66 -22.26
N TYR A 98 3.75 65.32 -21.19
CA TYR A 98 3.53 63.94 -20.77
C TYR A 98 2.58 63.23 -21.75
N PHE A 99 2.92 62.00 -22.12
CA PHE A 99 2.14 61.19 -23.04
C PHE A 99 2.16 59.70 -22.68
N ILE A 100 1.09 59.01 -23.07
CA ILE A 100 0.92 57.56 -22.96
C ILE A 100 0.57 57.02 -24.35
N VAL A 101 1.32 56.01 -24.80
CA VAL A 101 0.95 55.15 -25.93
C VAL A 101 0.45 53.83 -25.35
N GLN A 102 -0.83 53.52 -25.50
CA GLN A 102 -1.44 52.36 -24.85
C GLN A 102 -2.33 51.51 -25.76
N ASN A 103 -2.27 50.19 -25.63
CA ASN A 103 -3.21 49.27 -26.30
C ASN A 103 -3.30 49.48 -27.82
N CYS A 104 -2.19 49.87 -28.45
CA CYS A 104 -2.11 50.05 -29.89
C CYS A 104 -1.49 48.82 -30.55
N LYS A 105 -1.95 48.49 -31.76
CA LYS A 105 -1.29 47.53 -32.66
C LYS A 105 -0.61 48.31 -33.77
N VAL A 106 0.72 48.27 -33.81
CA VAL A 106 1.53 49.15 -34.68
C VAL A 106 2.39 48.34 -35.64
N LYS A 107 2.21 48.59 -36.93
CA LYS A 107 2.98 48.00 -38.03
C LYS A 107 3.47 49.09 -38.98
N SER A 108 4.78 49.18 -39.12
CA SER A 108 5.50 50.04 -40.06
C SER A 108 6.31 49.20 -41.05
N SER A 109 6.30 49.59 -42.33
CA SER A 109 6.98 48.88 -43.42
C SER A 109 8.44 49.26 -43.64
N TYR A 110 9.05 50.10 -42.80
CA TYR A 110 10.41 50.59 -43.07
C TYR A 110 11.35 50.59 -41.86
N LEU A 111 11.20 51.51 -40.90
CA LEU A 111 12.17 51.66 -39.80
C LEU A 111 11.64 51.18 -38.45
N SER A 112 10.61 51.82 -37.90
CA SER A 112 10.11 51.41 -36.58
C SER A 112 8.61 51.55 -36.40
N GLY A 113 8.06 50.74 -35.51
CA GLY A 113 6.68 50.89 -35.05
C GLY A 113 6.52 52.21 -34.30
N LEU A 114 7.36 52.43 -33.29
CA LEU A 114 7.43 53.68 -32.53
C LEU A 114 8.86 54.23 -32.56
N TYR A 115 9.02 55.52 -32.82
CA TYR A 115 10.28 56.23 -32.74
C TYR A 115 10.15 57.40 -31.76
N ILE A 116 11.01 57.45 -30.74
CA ILE A 116 11.03 58.49 -29.72
C ILE A 116 12.42 59.12 -29.68
N SER A 117 12.48 60.44 -29.77
CA SER A 117 13.75 61.15 -29.68
C SER A 117 13.65 62.56 -29.06
N HIS A 118 14.65 62.91 -28.25
CA HIS A 118 14.80 64.23 -27.60
C HIS A 118 13.59 64.68 -26.75
N ILE A 119 12.92 63.76 -26.04
CA ILE A 119 11.82 64.15 -25.14
C ILE A 119 12.34 64.69 -23.80
N LYS A 120 11.54 65.53 -23.13
CA LYS A 120 11.81 65.91 -21.73
C LYS A 120 11.76 64.67 -20.82
N ASN A 121 12.70 64.57 -19.88
CA ASN A 121 12.80 63.41 -18.99
C ASN A 121 11.46 63.10 -18.29
N GLY A 122 11.03 61.84 -18.37
CA GLY A 122 9.91 61.30 -17.58
C GLY A 122 8.54 61.50 -18.21
N THR A 123 8.49 62.00 -19.45
CA THR A 123 7.21 62.34 -20.08
C THR A 123 6.54 61.17 -20.80
N GLY A 124 7.27 60.14 -21.24
CA GLY A 124 6.71 59.06 -22.05
C GLY A 124 6.46 57.75 -21.31
N LYS A 125 5.24 57.20 -21.47
CA LYS A 125 4.90 55.81 -21.10
C LYS A 125 4.38 55.04 -22.31
N ILE A 126 4.85 53.80 -22.46
CA ILE A 126 4.48 52.88 -23.55
C ILE A 126 3.98 51.59 -22.91
N LEU A 127 2.67 51.36 -22.97
CA LEU A 127 1.97 50.34 -22.17
C LEU A 127 1.12 49.43 -23.05
N ASP A 128 1.16 48.12 -22.86
CA ASP A 128 0.13 47.23 -23.44
C ASP A 128 0.04 47.22 -24.98
N ASN A 129 1.11 47.54 -25.71
CA ASN A 129 1.08 47.64 -27.17
C ASN A 129 1.60 46.37 -27.86
N GLU A 130 1.19 46.17 -29.10
CA GLU A 130 1.69 45.10 -29.99
C GLU A 130 2.46 45.72 -31.17
N PHE A 131 3.77 45.43 -31.26
CA PHE A 131 4.65 45.95 -32.31
C PHE A 131 5.03 44.85 -33.31
N ASN A 132 4.56 44.98 -34.55
CA ASN A 132 4.84 44.05 -35.65
C ASN A 132 5.35 44.81 -36.88
N SER A 133 6.48 45.50 -36.74
CA SER A 133 7.10 46.30 -37.79
C SER A 133 8.28 45.57 -38.44
N ASP A 134 8.62 45.93 -39.68
CA ASP A 134 9.60 45.17 -40.47
C ASP A 134 11.02 45.20 -39.89
N ASN A 135 11.37 46.25 -39.13
CA ASN A 135 12.70 46.41 -38.55
C ASN A 135 12.64 46.54 -37.01
N TYR A 136 12.41 47.72 -36.43
CA TYR A 136 12.34 47.90 -34.98
C TYR A 136 10.89 47.97 -34.46
N GLY A 137 10.59 47.36 -33.32
CA GLY A 137 9.34 47.62 -32.61
C GLY A 137 9.33 49.03 -32.03
N ILE A 138 10.30 49.32 -31.16
CA ILE A 138 10.56 50.66 -30.61
C ILE A 138 12.00 51.06 -30.89
N TYR A 139 12.18 52.32 -31.29
CA TYR A 139 13.47 52.98 -31.38
C TYR A 139 13.49 54.21 -30.46
N VAL A 140 14.44 54.24 -29.53
CA VAL A 140 14.64 55.33 -28.55
C VAL A 140 16.03 55.93 -28.75
N ASP A 141 16.10 57.24 -28.91
CA ASP A 141 17.37 57.96 -29.00
C ASP A 141 17.35 59.24 -28.15
N SER A 142 18.43 59.49 -27.42
CA SER A 142 18.62 60.71 -26.62
C SER A 142 17.40 61.06 -25.74
N SER A 143 16.79 60.04 -25.11
CA SER A 143 15.53 60.16 -24.36
C SER A 143 15.58 59.38 -23.06
N ASN A 144 15.29 60.03 -21.94
CA ASN A 144 15.51 59.48 -20.60
C ASN A 144 14.21 59.32 -19.81
N ASN A 145 14.24 58.45 -18.81
CA ASN A 145 13.15 58.21 -17.86
C ASN A 145 11.85 57.75 -18.52
N LEU A 146 11.92 56.97 -19.59
CA LEU A 146 10.78 56.28 -20.21
C LEU A 146 10.36 55.06 -19.41
N SER A 147 9.07 54.74 -19.45
CA SER A 147 8.53 53.45 -19.00
C SER A 147 7.97 52.67 -20.17
N ILE A 148 8.55 51.50 -20.47
CA ILE A 148 8.14 50.60 -21.56
C ILE A 148 7.69 49.28 -20.92
N ILE A 149 6.37 49.11 -20.76
CA ILE A 149 5.81 48.05 -19.92
C ILE A 149 4.76 47.24 -20.66
N ASN A 150 4.77 45.91 -20.50
CA ASN A 150 3.73 45.01 -20.97
C ASN A 150 3.46 45.07 -22.49
N ASN A 151 4.50 45.22 -23.31
CA ASN A 151 4.36 45.26 -24.76
C ASN A 151 4.79 43.92 -25.38
N ILE A 152 4.15 43.57 -26.51
CA ILE A 152 4.43 42.37 -27.30
C ILE A 152 5.20 42.77 -28.55
N TYR A 153 6.33 42.10 -28.81
CA TYR A 153 7.21 42.36 -29.94
C TYR A 153 7.25 41.16 -30.89
N LEU A 154 6.83 41.41 -32.14
CA LEU A 154 6.80 40.46 -33.26
C LEU A 154 7.69 40.91 -34.45
N ALA A 155 8.39 42.05 -34.28
CA ALA A 155 9.20 42.70 -35.31
C ALA A 155 10.51 41.93 -35.63
N LYS A 156 11.42 42.46 -36.45
CA LYS A 156 12.76 41.87 -36.57
C LYS A 156 13.66 42.20 -35.36
N TYR A 157 13.49 43.38 -34.78
CA TYR A 157 14.19 43.87 -33.60
C TYR A 157 13.16 44.42 -32.61
N GLY A 158 13.26 44.08 -31.32
CA GLY A 158 12.30 44.53 -30.31
C GLY A 158 12.47 46.01 -29.98
N ILE A 159 13.40 46.30 -29.05
CA ILE A 159 13.71 47.65 -28.58
C ILE A 159 15.15 47.98 -28.95
N TYR A 160 15.35 49.11 -29.63
CA TYR A 160 16.66 49.70 -29.84
C TYR A 160 16.78 51.00 -29.04
N MET A 161 17.83 51.13 -28.25
CA MET A 161 18.06 52.30 -27.40
C MET A 161 19.50 52.82 -27.56
N HIS A 162 19.63 54.12 -27.81
CA HIS A 162 20.90 54.79 -28.03
C HIS A 162 21.01 56.10 -27.24
N SER A 163 22.19 56.37 -26.67
CA SER A 163 22.51 57.60 -25.93
C SER A 163 21.44 58.05 -24.92
N SER A 164 20.86 57.09 -24.21
CA SER A 164 19.71 57.31 -23.31
C SER A 164 20.03 56.83 -21.89
N ALA A 165 19.25 57.26 -20.89
CA ALA A 165 19.52 56.88 -19.50
C ALA A 165 18.25 56.75 -18.65
N ASN A 166 18.36 56.01 -17.55
CA ASN A 166 17.32 55.88 -16.51
C ASN A 166 15.96 55.39 -17.06
N ASN A 167 15.95 54.58 -18.12
CA ASN A 167 14.72 54.04 -18.69
C ASN A 167 14.38 52.70 -18.03
N TYR A 168 13.09 52.43 -17.88
CA TYR A 168 12.53 51.24 -17.25
C TYR A 168 11.79 50.38 -18.30
N ILE A 169 12.23 49.14 -18.48
CA ILE A 169 11.70 48.19 -19.46
C ILE A 169 11.24 46.93 -18.73
N ALA A 170 9.92 46.71 -18.64
CA ALA A 170 9.42 45.59 -17.83
C ALA A 170 8.23 44.82 -18.40
N LYS A 171 8.13 43.53 -18.08
CA LYS A 171 6.97 42.69 -18.42
C LYS A 171 6.69 42.58 -19.92
N ASN A 172 7.68 42.81 -20.77
CA ASN A 172 7.50 42.73 -22.22
C ASN A 172 7.77 41.32 -22.73
N GLU A 173 7.12 40.95 -23.82
CA GLU A 173 7.25 39.64 -24.46
C GLU A 173 7.87 39.78 -25.86
N PHE A 174 8.89 38.97 -26.13
CA PHE A 174 9.68 39.03 -27.35
C PHE A 174 9.65 37.67 -28.08
N TYR A 175 9.09 37.62 -29.29
CA TYR A 175 8.93 36.39 -30.07
C TYR A 175 9.71 36.41 -31.40
N SER A 176 10.55 35.40 -31.65
CA SER A 176 11.18 35.14 -32.96
C SER A 176 11.95 36.32 -33.59
N LEU A 177 12.57 37.16 -32.77
CA LEU A 177 13.27 38.39 -33.19
C LEU A 177 14.74 38.11 -33.54
N PHE A 178 15.37 38.87 -34.44
CA PHE A 178 16.83 38.83 -34.59
C PHE A 178 17.56 39.36 -33.33
N LYS A 179 17.06 40.45 -32.73
CA LYS A 179 17.46 40.89 -31.38
C LYS A 179 16.26 41.37 -30.57
N GLY A 180 16.24 41.06 -29.26
CA GLY A 180 15.22 41.54 -28.34
C GLY A 180 15.41 43.01 -27.96
N ILE A 181 16.27 43.27 -26.98
CA ILE A 181 16.64 44.60 -26.50
C ILE A 181 18.11 44.87 -26.87
N ASN A 182 18.37 45.97 -27.55
CA ASN A 182 19.71 46.37 -27.98
C ASN A 182 20.01 47.79 -27.50
N ILE A 183 20.86 47.87 -26.47
CA ILE A 183 21.24 49.09 -25.76
C ILE A 183 22.69 49.47 -26.10
N ILE A 184 22.88 50.73 -26.52
CA ILE A 184 24.18 51.26 -26.94
C ILE A 184 24.41 52.64 -26.31
N TYR A 185 25.61 52.87 -25.74
CA TYR A 185 25.98 54.13 -25.08
C TYR A 185 24.91 54.66 -24.11
N SER A 186 24.19 53.75 -23.43
CA SER A 186 23.08 54.09 -22.54
C SER A 186 23.30 53.46 -21.18
N ASN A 187 23.01 54.19 -20.12
CA ASN A 187 23.38 53.81 -18.75
C ASN A 187 22.17 53.85 -17.83
N ASN A 188 22.24 53.18 -16.68
CA ASN A 188 21.18 53.16 -15.69
C ASN A 188 19.83 52.64 -16.25
N ILE A 189 19.87 51.67 -17.16
CA ILE A 189 18.68 51.04 -17.70
C ILE A 189 18.29 49.87 -16.79
N THR A 190 17.01 49.78 -16.44
CA THR A 190 16.45 48.65 -15.70
C THR A 190 15.61 47.79 -16.65
N ILE A 191 15.95 46.51 -16.75
CA ILE A 191 15.28 45.51 -17.59
C ILE A 191 14.76 44.41 -16.66
N GLU A 192 13.45 44.36 -16.46
CA GLU A 192 12.84 43.56 -15.41
C GLU A 192 11.67 42.68 -15.89
N ASN A 193 11.60 41.41 -15.47
CA ASN A 193 10.43 40.55 -15.71
C ASN A 193 10.02 40.42 -17.19
N ASN A 194 10.96 40.52 -18.14
CA ASN A 194 10.65 40.33 -19.56
C ASN A 194 10.84 38.87 -19.98
N THR A 195 10.08 38.43 -20.98
CA THR A 195 10.11 37.05 -21.46
C THR A 195 10.56 37.00 -22.93
N TYR A 196 11.50 36.10 -23.24
CA TYR A 196 12.07 35.92 -24.56
C TYR A 196 11.87 34.48 -25.05
N PHE A 197 11.18 34.31 -26.18
CA PHE A 197 10.87 33.02 -26.78
C PHE A 197 11.53 32.84 -28.14
N GLU A 198 12.11 31.66 -28.36
CA GLU A 198 12.53 31.06 -29.64
C GLU A 198 13.32 31.94 -30.62
N SER A 199 14.49 31.46 -31.06
CA SER A 199 15.22 31.97 -32.23
C SER A 199 15.59 33.46 -32.20
N THR A 200 15.90 34.00 -31.02
CA THR A 200 16.65 35.27 -30.93
C THR A 200 18.16 35.06 -31.07
N GLN A 201 18.82 35.82 -31.95
CA GLN A 201 20.27 35.74 -32.07
C GLN A 201 20.94 36.35 -30.83
N ILE A 202 20.38 37.46 -30.31
CA ILE A 202 20.76 38.05 -29.02
C ILE A 202 19.50 38.63 -28.34
N SER A 203 19.12 38.16 -27.15
CA SER A 203 17.92 38.63 -26.45
C SER A 203 18.15 40.01 -25.81
N ILE A 204 19.22 40.18 -25.02
CA ILE A 204 19.65 41.47 -24.48
C ILE A 204 21.10 41.74 -24.88
N ARG A 205 21.35 42.92 -25.45
CA ARG A 205 22.69 43.38 -25.82
C ARG A 205 23.02 44.71 -25.17
N LEU A 206 24.10 44.75 -24.39
CA LEU A 206 24.69 45.97 -23.84
C LEU A 206 26.03 46.25 -24.53
N LEU A 207 26.14 47.43 -25.17
CA LEU A 207 27.37 47.89 -25.82
C LEU A 207 27.78 49.24 -25.25
N TYR A 208 28.98 49.35 -24.66
CA TYR A 208 29.47 50.60 -24.06
C TYR A 208 28.46 51.22 -23.07
N SER A 209 27.79 50.37 -22.31
CA SER A 209 26.58 50.69 -21.54
C SER A 209 26.75 50.13 -20.14
N SER A 210 26.93 51.01 -19.17
CA SER A 210 27.34 50.68 -17.79
C SER A 210 26.23 50.99 -16.79
N ASN A 211 26.35 50.42 -15.58
CA ASN A 211 25.41 50.64 -14.47
C ASN A 211 23.97 50.21 -14.79
N ASN A 212 23.77 49.18 -15.62
CA ASN A 212 22.44 48.68 -15.95
C ASN A 212 22.05 47.51 -15.04
N THR A 213 20.75 47.33 -14.83
CA THR A 213 20.17 46.25 -14.01
C THR A 213 19.32 45.35 -14.88
N ILE A 214 19.59 44.05 -14.87
CA ILE A 214 18.82 43.02 -15.57
C ILE A 214 18.32 42.03 -14.53
N ILE A 215 17.01 42.05 -14.24
CA ILE A 215 16.42 41.32 -13.11
C ILE A 215 15.21 40.47 -13.52
N ASN A 216 15.15 39.22 -13.05
CA ASN A 216 13.98 38.35 -13.17
C ASN A 216 13.47 38.15 -14.61
N ASN A 217 14.34 38.22 -15.62
CA ASN A 217 13.93 37.96 -17.01
C ASN A 217 14.02 36.46 -17.31
N THR A 218 13.13 35.99 -18.18
CA THR A 218 13.03 34.58 -18.58
C THR A 218 13.45 34.41 -20.04
N PHE A 219 14.38 33.50 -20.29
CA PHE A 219 14.95 33.22 -21.61
C PHE A 219 14.77 31.74 -21.97
N THR A 220 14.01 31.46 -23.02
CA THR A 220 13.71 30.09 -23.45
C THR A 220 14.03 29.88 -24.93
N LYS A 221 14.86 28.88 -25.24
CA LYS A 221 15.22 28.52 -26.64
C LYS A 221 15.84 29.68 -27.43
N VAL A 222 16.72 30.45 -26.79
CA VAL A 222 17.45 31.57 -27.43
C VAL A 222 18.92 31.24 -27.68
N LYS A 223 19.54 31.86 -28.70
CA LYS A 223 20.96 31.59 -29.02
C LYS A 223 21.92 32.27 -28.05
N LYS A 224 21.74 33.58 -27.82
CA LYS A 224 22.52 34.33 -26.84
C LYS A 224 21.55 35.12 -25.99
N ALA A 225 21.37 34.76 -24.72
CA ALA A 225 20.41 35.45 -23.89
C ALA A 225 20.91 36.86 -23.54
N ILE A 226 22.07 36.98 -22.89
CA ILE A 226 22.65 38.27 -22.50
C ILE A 226 24.07 38.40 -23.04
N TYR A 227 24.31 39.48 -23.77
CA TYR A 227 25.62 39.82 -24.32
C TYR A 227 26.06 41.22 -23.88
N ILE A 228 27.21 41.29 -23.19
CA ILE A 228 27.76 42.51 -22.60
C ILE A 228 29.17 42.74 -23.15
N TYR A 229 29.39 43.93 -23.71
CA TYR A 229 30.67 44.29 -24.36
C TYR A 229 31.11 45.70 -23.98
N TYR A 230 32.37 45.84 -23.53
CA TYR A 230 32.94 47.12 -23.05
C TYR A 230 32.02 47.86 -22.09
N SER A 231 31.41 47.12 -21.15
CA SER A 231 30.32 47.60 -20.31
C SER A 231 30.60 47.20 -18.86
N PHE A 232 30.47 48.16 -17.94
CA PHE A 232 30.97 48.01 -16.58
C PHE A 232 29.87 48.16 -15.53
N ASN A 233 30.08 47.59 -14.34
CA ASN A 233 29.18 47.75 -13.19
C ASN A 233 27.72 47.38 -13.47
N ASN A 234 27.45 46.41 -14.34
CA ASN A 234 26.09 45.93 -14.57
C ASN A 234 25.72 44.85 -13.55
N PHE A 235 24.45 44.82 -13.15
CA PHE A 235 23.92 43.92 -12.13
C PHE A 235 22.88 42.98 -12.76
N LEU A 236 23.15 41.67 -12.75
CA LEU A 236 22.31 40.64 -13.35
C LEU A 236 21.83 39.69 -12.24
N THR A 237 20.53 39.66 -11.94
CA THR A 237 20.01 38.83 -10.85
C THR A 237 18.65 38.18 -11.09
N GLY A 238 18.41 36.99 -10.55
CA GLY A 238 17.12 36.31 -10.61
C GLY A 238 16.68 35.90 -12.02
N ASN A 239 17.56 35.98 -13.02
CA ASN A 239 17.20 35.65 -14.39
C ASN A 239 17.21 34.13 -14.59
N ASN A 240 16.25 33.64 -15.38
CA ASN A 240 16.02 32.23 -15.64
C ASN A 240 16.33 31.89 -17.09
N PHE A 241 17.21 30.91 -17.31
CA PHE A 241 17.68 30.51 -18.63
C PHE A 241 17.39 29.02 -18.85
N THR A 242 16.55 28.70 -19.84
CA THR A 242 16.20 27.31 -20.18
C THR A 242 16.45 27.03 -21.67
N ASN A 243 17.19 25.96 -21.96
CA ASN A 243 17.42 25.46 -23.32
C ASN A 243 18.07 26.52 -24.24
N ASN A 244 19.14 27.17 -23.78
CA ASN A 244 19.80 28.27 -24.49
C ASN A 244 21.21 27.89 -24.95
N GLU A 245 21.67 28.38 -26.11
CA GLU A 245 23.01 28.06 -26.61
C GLU A 245 24.11 28.70 -25.72
N VAL A 246 24.05 30.01 -25.51
CA VAL A 246 24.87 30.72 -24.51
C VAL A 246 23.96 31.63 -23.67
N ALA A 247 23.98 31.48 -22.35
CA ALA A 247 23.12 32.30 -21.49
C ALA A 247 23.73 33.69 -21.24
N ILE A 248 24.87 33.80 -20.55
CA ILE A 248 25.51 35.09 -20.27
C ILE A 248 26.91 35.14 -20.87
N ASN A 249 27.21 36.21 -21.61
CA ASN A 249 28.53 36.43 -22.20
C ASN A 249 29.03 37.87 -21.96
N LEU A 250 30.15 37.98 -21.23
CA LEU A 250 30.84 39.23 -20.91
C LEU A 250 32.18 39.27 -21.63
N ILE A 251 32.43 40.35 -22.38
CA ILE A 251 33.68 40.53 -23.14
C ILE A 251 34.22 41.94 -22.90
N TYR A 252 35.48 42.06 -22.45
CA TYR A 252 36.10 43.34 -22.03
C TYR A 252 35.22 44.14 -21.06
N SER A 253 34.55 43.43 -20.13
CA SER A 253 33.47 43.98 -19.32
C SER A 253 33.76 43.72 -17.85
N ASP A 254 34.31 44.72 -17.18
CA ASP A 254 34.81 44.61 -15.81
C ASP A 254 33.75 44.98 -14.76
N LYS A 255 33.93 44.49 -13.54
CA LYS A 255 33.14 44.88 -12.35
C LYS A 255 31.64 44.59 -12.45
N ASN A 256 31.23 43.65 -13.28
CA ASN A 256 29.84 43.22 -13.36
C ASN A 256 29.54 42.17 -12.28
N PHE A 257 28.28 42.14 -11.85
CA PHE A 257 27.80 41.26 -10.80
C PHE A 257 26.72 40.33 -11.36
N ILE A 258 26.96 39.03 -11.29
CA ILE A 258 26.05 37.97 -11.75
C ILE A 258 25.65 37.18 -10.51
N PHE A 259 24.42 37.41 -10.04
CA PHE A 259 23.98 36.95 -8.72
C PHE A 259 22.64 36.24 -8.75
N ASN A 260 22.53 35.05 -8.17
CA ASN A 260 21.24 34.36 -8.02
C ASN A 260 20.49 34.15 -9.34
N ASN A 261 21.18 33.70 -10.39
CA ASN A 261 20.56 33.33 -11.67
C ASN A 261 20.50 31.80 -11.82
N SER A 262 19.47 31.31 -12.51
CA SER A 262 19.23 29.89 -12.74
C SER A 262 19.41 29.52 -14.21
N PHE A 263 20.22 28.49 -14.46
CA PHE A 263 20.57 28.00 -15.80
C PHE A 263 20.25 26.52 -15.90
N GLN A 264 19.43 26.15 -16.88
CA GLN A 264 19.03 24.77 -17.13
C GLN A 264 19.17 24.44 -18.63
N LEU A 265 19.77 23.30 -18.95
CA LEU A 265 19.89 22.81 -20.34
C LEU A 265 20.63 23.82 -21.26
N SER A 266 21.82 24.28 -20.86
CA SER A 266 22.61 25.18 -21.72
C SER A 266 23.43 24.37 -22.73
N GLU A 267 23.31 24.63 -24.05
CA GLU A 267 24.00 23.83 -25.09
C GLU A 267 25.52 24.10 -25.15
N ILE A 268 25.96 25.29 -24.74
CA ILE A 268 27.39 25.63 -24.65
C ILE A 268 27.72 25.97 -23.19
N ASN A 269 27.94 27.25 -22.88
CA ASN A 269 28.33 27.70 -21.55
C ASN A 269 27.22 28.55 -20.93
N SER A 270 26.94 28.34 -19.65
CA SER A 270 25.95 29.14 -18.92
C SER A 270 26.48 30.55 -18.70
N ILE A 271 27.72 30.68 -18.23
CA ILE A 271 28.38 31.97 -18.00
C ILE A 271 29.75 31.96 -18.68
N ASN A 272 30.00 32.95 -19.55
CA ASN A 272 31.27 33.14 -20.23
C ASN A 272 31.84 34.54 -19.94
N LEU A 273 33.09 34.57 -19.46
CA LEU A 273 33.88 35.79 -19.26
C LEU A 273 35.12 35.74 -20.16
N GLU A 274 35.28 36.75 -21.00
CA GLU A 274 36.43 36.89 -21.88
C GLU A 274 37.13 38.23 -21.65
N SER A 275 38.44 38.19 -21.39
CA SER A 275 39.29 39.38 -21.20
C SER A 275 38.68 40.39 -20.22
N SER A 276 38.09 39.90 -19.13
CA SER A 276 37.29 40.70 -18.20
C SER A 276 37.79 40.55 -16.75
N LEU A 277 37.76 41.64 -16.00
CA LEU A 277 38.41 41.75 -14.69
C LEU A 277 37.42 42.11 -13.57
N ASN A 278 37.72 41.68 -12.35
CA ASN A 278 36.99 42.11 -11.14
C ASN A 278 35.48 41.84 -11.18
N ASN A 279 35.01 40.82 -11.90
CA ASN A 279 33.60 40.45 -11.88
C ASN A 279 33.31 39.51 -10.71
N SER A 280 32.06 39.50 -10.26
CA SER A 280 31.58 38.60 -9.21
C SER A 280 30.47 37.71 -9.75
N ILE A 281 30.66 36.40 -9.64
CA ILE A 281 29.71 35.37 -10.02
C ILE A 281 29.34 34.63 -8.73
N ILE A 282 28.17 34.95 -8.17
CA ILE A 282 27.79 34.55 -6.81
C ILE A 282 26.40 33.91 -6.77
N ASN A 283 26.23 32.83 -6.01
CA ASN A 283 24.92 32.18 -5.79
C ASN A 283 24.20 31.76 -7.09
N ASN A 284 24.89 31.41 -8.17
CA ASN A 284 24.22 30.97 -9.41
C ASN A 284 24.07 29.44 -9.44
N SER A 285 22.97 28.97 -10.01
CA SER A 285 22.65 27.54 -10.10
C SER A 285 22.64 27.11 -11.56
N CYS A 286 23.54 26.19 -11.93
CA CYS A 286 23.73 25.68 -13.28
C CYS A 286 23.49 24.17 -13.34
N PHE A 287 22.51 23.75 -14.12
CA PHE A 287 22.07 22.35 -14.24
C PHE A 287 22.08 21.89 -15.71
N TYR A 288 22.59 20.67 -15.95
CA TYR A 288 22.54 20.00 -17.25
C TYR A 288 23.13 20.85 -18.38
N CYS A 289 24.38 21.29 -18.24
CA CYS A 289 25.08 22.05 -19.27
C CYS A 289 25.89 21.11 -20.19
N ASP A 290 25.64 21.15 -21.50
CA ASP A 290 26.34 20.31 -22.48
C ASP A 290 27.85 20.60 -22.56
N ASN A 291 28.27 21.83 -22.22
CA ASN A 291 29.68 22.20 -22.07
C ASN A 291 29.98 22.72 -20.65
N ASN A 292 30.61 23.89 -20.48
CA ASN A 292 31.07 24.32 -19.16
C ASN A 292 30.03 25.22 -18.48
N SER A 293 29.77 25.06 -17.18
CA SER A 293 28.85 25.97 -16.49
C SER A 293 29.41 27.40 -16.46
N ILE A 294 30.60 27.56 -15.90
CA ILE A 294 31.30 28.84 -15.79
C ILE A 294 32.64 28.74 -16.52
N TYR A 295 32.83 29.59 -17.53
CA TYR A 295 34.05 29.61 -18.34
C TYR A 295 34.71 30.99 -18.36
N LEU A 296 35.99 31.04 -17.97
CA LEU A 296 36.83 32.24 -17.97
C LEU A 296 37.98 32.09 -18.95
N ILE A 297 38.18 33.08 -19.82
CA ILE A 297 39.31 33.17 -20.75
C ILE A 297 40.01 34.52 -20.58
N ASN A 298 41.33 34.51 -20.39
CA ASN A 298 42.13 35.74 -20.22
C ASN A 298 41.56 36.69 -19.16
N SER A 299 40.91 36.15 -18.13
CA SER A 299 40.11 36.91 -17.16
C SER A 299 40.72 36.76 -15.77
N GLU A 300 40.96 37.89 -15.09
CA GLU A 300 41.74 37.93 -13.85
C GLU A 300 40.99 38.69 -12.74
N TYR A 301 41.34 38.40 -11.49
CA TYR A 301 40.76 39.06 -10.30
C TYR A 301 39.24 38.90 -10.15
N ASN A 302 38.66 37.84 -10.71
CA ASN A 302 37.24 37.56 -10.56
C ASN A 302 36.97 36.73 -9.29
N LEU A 303 35.80 36.94 -8.69
CA LEU A 303 35.27 36.17 -7.58
C LEU A 303 34.20 35.21 -8.09
N ILE A 304 34.38 33.91 -7.83
CA ILE A 304 33.41 32.87 -8.14
C ILE A 304 33.06 32.19 -6.83
N SER A 305 31.88 32.46 -6.27
CA SER A 305 31.51 31.97 -4.95
C SER A 305 30.08 31.46 -4.83
N ASN A 306 29.86 30.43 -4.00
CA ASN A 306 28.53 29.87 -3.72
C ASN A 306 27.75 29.45 -4.98
N ASN A 307 28.43 29.10 -6.08
CA ASN A 307 27.73 28.62 -7.28
C ASN A 307 27.54 27.11 -7.19
N SER A 308 26.34 26.65 -7.56
CA SER A 308 26.00 25.23 -7.64
C SER A 308 26.01 24.81 -9.10
N CYS A 309 26.88 23.87 -9.46
CA CYS A 309 27.05 23.37 -10.82
C CYS A 309 26.95 21.85 -10.83
N TYR A 310 25.90 21.36 -11.49
CA TYR A 310 25.50 19.96 -11.47
C TYR A 310 25.21 19.46 -12.89
N ASN A 311 25.72 18.27 -13.21
CA ASN A 311 25.50 17.56 -14.49
C ASN A 311 25.95 18.36 -15.71
N CYS A 312 26.96 19.20 -15.55
CA CYS A 312 27.55 19.93 -16.66
C CYS A 312 28.81 19.17 -17.16
N ASN A 313 29.33 19.47 -18.35
CA ASN A 313 30.54 18.81 -18.84
C ASN A 313 31.74 19.09 -17.94
N SER A 314 31.99 20.36 -17.62
CA SER A 314 32.90 20.75 -16.54
C SER A 314 32.26 21.92 -15.81
N ALA A 315 32.25 21.89 -14.48
CA ALA A 315 31.52 22.93 -13.75
C ALA A 315 32.20 24.30 -13.91
N ILE A 316 33.48 24.42 -13.52
CA ILE A 316 34.24 25.65 -13.67
C ILE A 316 35.49 25.41 -14.50
N TYR A 317 35.71 26.24 -15.52
CA TYR A 317 36.89 26.18 -16.39
C TYR A 317 37.56 27.57 -16.51
N LEU A 318 38.83 27.65 -16.07
CA LEU A 318 39.72 28.79 -16.26
C LEU A 318 40.78 28.48 -17.33
N HIS A 319 40.85 29.31 -18.37
CA HIS A 319 41.87 29.26 -19.41
C HIS A 319 42.65 30.57 -19.46
N ASN A 320 43.96 30.49 -19.23
CA ASN A 320 44.86 31.65 -19.18
C ASN A 320 44.32 32.77 -18.26
N SER A 321 43.71 32.37 -17.13
CA SER A 321 42.93 33.22 -16.24
C SER A 321 43.52 33.13 -14.84
N SER A 322 44.29 34.14 -14.45
CA SER A 322 45.10 34.13 -13.23
C SER A 322 44.51 35.02 -12.14
N TYR A 323 44.93 34.85 -10.88
CA TYR A 323 44.54 35.71 -9.75
C TYR A 323 43.03 35.73 -9.43
N ASN A 324 42.28 34.67 -9.74
CA ASN A 324 40.87 34.55 -9.37
C ASN A 324 40.71 33.85 -8.01
N LEU A 325 39.61 34.15 -7.32
CA LEU A 325 39.20 33.51 -6.07
C LEU A 325 37.97 32.63 -6.32
N LEU A 326 38.09 31.34 -5.98
CA LEU A 326 37.02 30.35 -6.10
C LEU A 326 36.72 29.78 -4.71
N GLU A 327 35.58 30.14 -4.13
CA GLU A 327 35.23 29.72 -2.76
C GLU A 327 33.78 29.28 -2.55
N HIS A 328 33.54 28.25 -1.74
CA HIS A 328 32.19 27.76 -1.40
C HIS A 328 31.33 27.27 -2.58
N ASN A 329 31.93 26.93 -3.73
CA ASN A 329 31.16 26.41 -4.87
C ASN A 329 30.88 24.91 -4.71
N ARG A 330 29.70 24.47 -5.14
CA ARG A 330 29.26 23.06 -5.17
C ARG A 330 29.40 22.54 -6.60
N LEU A 331 30.44 21.76 -6.87
CA LEU A 331 30.82 21.23 -8.19
C LEU A 331 30.61 19.71 -8.20
N ILE A 332 29.37 19.30 -8.42
CA ILE A 332 28.91 17.93 -8.12
C ILE A 332 28.49 17.22 -9.41
N ASN A 333 28.90 15.95 -9.55
CA ASN A 333 28.52 15.04 -10.62
C ASN A 333 28.61 15.59 -12.06
N ASN A 334 29.69 16.29 -12.36
CA ASN A 334 29.93 16.78 -13.71
C ASN A 334 30.53 15.66 -14.59
N LEU A 335 30.21 15.66 -15.88
CA LEU A 335 30.56 14.60 -16.84
C LEU A 335 32.08 14.50 -17.09
N LYS A 336 32.86 15.52 -16.73
CA LYS A 336 34.32 15.48 -16.70
C LYS A 336 34.86 15.99 -15.39
N TYR A 337 35.11 17.30 -15.29
CA TYR A 337 35.86 17.89 -14.19
C TYR A 337 34.96 18.76 -13.34
N GLY A 338 35.15 18.74 -12.02
CA GLY A 338 34.57 19.78 -11.17
C GLY A 338 35.23 21.13 -11.51
N LEU A 339 36.56 21.17 -11.45
CA LEU A 339 37.35 22.36 -11.73
C LEU A 339 38.50 22.06 -12.70
N LEU A 340 38.61 22.84 -13.78
CA LEU A 340 39.68 22.76 -14.77
C LEU A 340 40.43 24.09 -14.87
N LEU A 341 41.76 24.07 -14.67
CA LEU A 341 42.64 25.24 -14.85
C LEU A 341 43.71 24.93 -15.89
N ILE A 342 43.69 25.64 -17.01
CA ILE A 342 44.72 25.55 -18.06
C ILE A 342 45.51 26.85 -18.13
N SER A 343 46.84 26.77 -17.99
CA SER A 343 47.76 27.91 -18.00
C SER A 343 47.33 29.07 -17.09
N SER A 344 46.66 28.74 -15.98
CA SER A 344 45.97 29.68 -15.09
C SER A 344 46.66 29.68 -13.74
N ASN A 345 47.32 30.79 -13.38
CA ASN A 345 48.29 30.82 -12.29
C ASN A 345 47.80 31.69 -11.13
N ASN A 346 48.36 31.47 -9.93
CA ASN A 346 48.12 32.31 -8.77
C ASN A 346 46.62 32.46 -8.39
N ASN A 347 45.78 31.45 -8.67
CA ASN A 347 44.40 31.42 -8.20
C ASN A 347 44.32 30.82 -6.79
N ASP A 348 43.35 31.27 -6.00
CA ASP A 348 43.04 30.74 -4.67
C ASP A 348 41.73 29.95 -4.75
N VAL A 349 41.77 28.65 -4.42
CA VAL A 349 40.65 27.71 -4.52
C VAL A 349 40.44 27.11 -3.14
N LYS A 350 39.36 27.50 -2.45
CA LYS A 350 39.13 27.06 -1.08
C LYS A 350 37.68 26.78 -0.75
N THR A 351 37.42 25.98 0.28
CA THR A 351 36.06 25.74 0.81
C THR A 351 35.03 25.26 -0.22
N ASN A 352 35.46 24.73 -1.37
CA ASN A 352 34.55 24.20 -2.39
C ASN A 352 34.20 22.73 -2.10
N ILE A 353 32.99 22.33 -2.47
CA ILE A 353 32.51 20.94 -2.44
C ILE A 353 32.64 20.38 -3.85
N ILE A 354 33.55 19.44 -4.08
CA ILE A 354 33.91 18.91 -5.38
C ILE A 354 33.79 17.39 -5.35
N VAL A 355 32.65 16.87 -5.80
CA VAL A 355 32.23 15.50 -5.47
C VAL A 355 31.65 14.78 -6.69
N LYS A 356 31.93 13.47 -6.79
CA LYS A 356 31.32 12.56 -7.79
C LYS A 356 31.54 12.94 -9.26
N ASN A 357 32.50 13.81 -9.58
CA ASN A 357 32.78 14.15 -10.97
C ASN A 357 33.36 12.92 -11.71
N SER A 358 32.92 12.71 -12.96
CA SER A 358 33.24 11.49 -13.72
C SER A 358 34.75 11.32 -14.00
N PHE A 359 35.49 12.43 -14.10
CA PHE A 359 36.96 12.48 -14.17
C PHE A 359 37.49 13.22 -12.92
N TYR A 360 38.72 13.74 -12.96
CA TYR A 360 39.31 14.45 -11.82
C TYR A 360 38.40 15.55 -11.25
N GLY A 361 38.30 15.62 -9.93
CA GLY A 361 37.59 16.71 -9.24
C GLY A 361 38.24 18.05 -9.55
N ILE A 362 39.58 18.11 -9.46
CA ILE A 362 40.39 19.26 -9.88
C ILE A 362 41.45 18.79 -10.87
N ASN A 363 41.55 19.48 -12.01
CA ASN A 363 42.54 19.23 -13.05
C ASN A 363 43.35 20.51 -13.37
N LEU A 364 44.64 20.49 -13.04
CA LEU A 364 45.59 21.59 -13.26
C LEU A 364 46.55 21.22 -14.41
N LEU A 365 46.45 21.94 -15.52
CA LEU A 365 47.26 21.74 -16.71
C LEU A 365 48.11 22.97 -17.01
N TYR A 366 49.44 22.84 -16.88
CA TYR A 366 50.40 23.94 -17.12
C TYR A 366 50.17 25.18 -16.23
N SER A 367 49.45 24.97 -15.12
CA SER A 367 49.07 25.98 -14.14
C SER A 367 49.99 25.86 -12.93
N LYS A 368 50.47 26.98 -12.39
CA LYS A 368 51.43 27.05 -11.26
C LYS A 368 51.02 28.09 -10.22
N ASN A 369 51.58 27.95 -9.02
CA ASN A 369 51.37 28.85 -7.88
C ASN A 369 49.90 29.02 -7.47
N ASN A 370 49.02 28.08 -7.82
CA ASN A 370 47.66 28.09 -7.29
C ASN A 370 47.69 27.53 -5.85
N THR A 371 46.82 28.04 -4.99
CA THR A 371 46.66 27.56 -3.60
C THR A 371 45.30 26.88 -3.49
N ILE A 372 45.28 25.61 -3.10
CA ILE A 372 44.09 24.76 -3.03
C ILE A 372 43.97 24.20 -1.60
N TRP A 373 42.98 24.64 -0.83
CA TRP A 373 42.89 24.29 0.60
C TRP A 373 41.46 24.30 1.13
N LEU A 374 41.16 23.48 2.15
CA LEU A 374 39.82 23.32 2.74
C LEU A 374 38.71 22.94 1.73
N ASN A 375 39.05 22.33 0.60
CA ASN A 375 38.03 21.81 -0.31
C ASN A 375 37.66 20.37 0.06
N TYR A 376 36.39 20.01 -0.08
CA TYR A 376 35.93 18.62 0.00
C TYR A 376 36.10 17.98 -1.38
N ILE A 377 37.16 17.20 -1.55
CA ILE A 377 37.50 16.55 -2.81
C ILE A 377 37.35 15.05 -2.62
N VAL A 378 36.14 14.55 -2.88
CA VAL A 378 35.78 13.16 -2.57
C VAL A 378 35.04 12.47 -3.72
N PHE A 379 35.30 11.18 -3.89
CA PHE A 379 34.62 10.32 -4.87
C PHE A 379 34.69 10.83 -6.33
N ASN A 380 35.74 11.56 -6.70
CA ASN A 380 35.93 11.98 -8.09
C ASN A 380 36.64 10.90 -8.91
N ASN A 381 36.65 11.10 -10.22
CA ASN A 381 37.21 10.19 -11.22
C ASN A 381 36.45 8.86 -11.30
N VAL A 382 35.13 8.89 -11.11
CA VAL A 382 34.26 7.70 -11.02
C VAL A 382 34.29 6.84 -12.30
N ALA A 383 34.46 7.44 -13.48
CA ALA A 383 34.42 6.73 -14.77
C ALA A 383 35.69 5.95 -15.09
N VAL A 384 36.79 6.20 -14.37
CA VAL A 384 38.08 5.54 -14.57
C VAL A 384 38.42 4.83 -13.27
N SER A 385 38.65 3.52 -13.29
CA SER A 385 38.90 2.69 -12.10
C SER A 385 40.24 2.96 -11.38
N ASN A 386 40.69 4.21 -11.36
CA ASN A 386 41.96 4.68 -10.86
C ASN A 386 41.68 5.65 -9.70
N SER A 387 42.26 5.39 -8.53
CA SER A 387 42.04 6.12 -7.26
C SER A 387 42.60 7.55 -7.23
N VAL A 388 42.78 8.20 -8.39
CA VAL A 388 43.39 9.53 -8.46
C VAL A 388 42.29 10.55 -8.61
N GLN A 389 42.01 11.28 -7.52
CA GLN A 389 40.94 12.27 -7.48
C GLN A 389 41.28 13.59 -8.19
N VAL A 390 42.56 13.92 -8.29
CA VAL A 390 43.03 15.21 -8.79
C VAL A 390 44.28 15.07 -9.65
N ASN A 391 44.48 15.99 -10.57
CA ASN A 391 45.63 16.02 -11.46
C ASN A 391 46.36 17.36 -11.34
N ASP A 392 47.65 17.31 -11.01
CA ASP A 392 48.60 18.42 -11.12
C ASP A 392 49.77 18.01 -12.00
N ASN A 393 49.78 18.46 -13.25
CA ASN A 393 50.70 17.94 -14.26
C ASN A 393 52.15 18.43 -14.12
N ASN A 394 52.42 19.43 -13.27
CA ASN A 394 53.76 20.00 -13.10
C ASN A 394 54.23 20.04 -11.64
N GLY A 395 53.33 19.85 -10.67
CA GLY A 395 53.65 19.78 -9.24
C GLY A 395 54.05 21.13 -8.62
N LEU A 396 53.77 22.26 -9.29
CA LEU A 396 54.14 23.61 -8.85
C LEU A 396 52.98 24.36 -8.16
N ASN A 397 51.96 23.65 -7.68
CA ASN A 397 50.84 24.22 -6.93
C ASN A 397 50.87 23.79 -5.47
N TYR A 398 50.26 24.60 -4.61
CA TYR A 398 50.13 24.36 -3.19
C TYR A 398 48.78 23.70 -2.91
N TRP A 399 48.79 22.48 -2.37
CA TRP A 399 47.58 21.74 -1.97
C TRP A 399 47.20 21.96 -0.50
N TYR A 400 47.67 23.07 0.06
CA TYR A 400 47.41 23.55 1.41
C TYR A 400 47.75 25.04 1.47
N GLU A 401 47.22 25.76 2.47
CA GLU A 401 47.61 27.16 2.70
C GLU A 401 48.93 27.21 3.51
N PRO A 402 50.02 27.85 2.99
CA PRO A 402 51.34 27.76 3.61
C PRO A 402 51.52 28.39 4.99
N ILE A 403 50.73 29.41 5.34
CA ILE A 403 50.80 30.16 6.60
C ILE A 403 50.08 29.40 7.72
N ILE A 404 48.82 29.01 7.51
CA ILE A 404 47.95 28.35 8.50
C ILE A 404 48.07 26.83 8.47
N LYS A 405 48.72 26.27 7.44
CA LYS A 405 49.01 24.83 7.31
C LYS A 405 47.75 23.96 7.36
N LYS A 406 46.72 24.35 6.60
CA LYS A 406 45.50 23.56 6.39
C LYS A 406 45.39 23.12 4.93
N GLY A 407 45.14 21.84 4.71
CA GLY A 407 44.97 21.20 3.41
C GLY A 407 43.51 20.90 3.11
N ASN A 408 43.25 19.90 2.27
CA ASN A 408 41.92 19.52 1.76
C ASN A 408 41.39 18.24 2.43
N TYR A 409 40.10 17.98 2.26
CA TYR A 409 39.42 16.78 2.74
C TYR A 409 39.38 15.73 1.63
N TRP A 410 39.73 14.48 1.97
CA TRP A 410 39.87 13.37 1.02
C TRP A 410 39.19 12.09 1.56
N ASN A 411 38.42 11.38 0.73
CA ASN A 411 37.70 10.16 1.12
C ASN A 411 38.61 8.94 1.34
N GLU A 412 39.78 8.93 0.69
CA GLU A 412 40.77 7.84 0.77
C GLU A 412 41.83 8.07 1.87
N PHE A 413 41.64 9.09 2.71
CA PHE A 413 42.66 9.47 3.68
C PHE A 413 42.75 8.50 4.86
N THR A 414 43.96 8.02 5.13
CA THR A 414 44.31 7.32 6.37
C THR A 414 45.14 8.25 7.25
N TYR A 415 44.70 8.46 8.49
CA TYR A 415 45.30 9.40 9.45
C TYR A 415 46.84 9.30 9.54
N GLY A 416 47.50 10.46 9.54
CA GLY A 416 48.95 10.58 9.81
C GLY A 416 49.90 10.48 8.61
N LYS A 417 49.40 10.60 7.36
CA LYS A 417 50.23 10.62 6.13
C LYS A 417 49.97 11.87 5.29
N ASN A 418 50.87 12.18 4.36
CA ASN A 418 50.59 13.18 3.32
C ASN A 418 49.69 12.53 2.24
N TYR A 419 48.80 13.30 1.62
CA TYR A 419 48.04 12.82 0.46
C TYR A 419 48.83 13.08 -0.83
N SER A 420 49.13 12.03 -1.58
CA SER A 420 49.96 12.14 -2.80
C SER A 420 49.12 12.60 -3.99
N ILE A 421 49.56 13.66 -4.66
CA ILE A 421 48.93 14.21 -5.85
C ILE A 421 49.72 13.71 -7.06
N ASN A 422 49.04 13.15 -8.07
CA ASN A 422 49.64 12.66 -9.32
C ASN A 422 50.93 11.84 -9.14
N PRO A 423 50.82 10.51 -9.02
CA PRO A 423 51.76 9.62 -8.31
C PRO A 423 53.11 10.26 -7.90
N GLY A 424 53.07 11.17 -6.91
CA GLY A 424 54.25 11.70 -6.23
C GLY A 424 54.92 12.95 -6.82
N LEU A 425 54.31 13.69 -7.75
CA LEU A 425 54.86 14.98 -8.20
C LEU A 425 54.76 16.08 -7.14
N THR A 426 53.67 16.07 -6.37
CA THR A 426 53.44 16.94 -5.22
C THR A 426 52.53 16.23 -4.22
N SER A 427 52.24 16.87 -3.08
CA SER A 427 51.39 16.31 -2.05
C SER A 427 50.66 17.39 -1.26
N ASP A 428 49.46 17.08 -0.81
CA ASP A 428 48.85 17.79 0.31
C ASP A 428 49.58 17.37 1.59
N LEU A 429 50.26 18.34 2.22
CA LEU A 429 51.05 18.13 3.44
C LEU A 429 50.20 18.20 4.71
N TYR A 430 48.97 18.70 4.63
CA TYR A 430 48.10 18.92 5.78
C TYR A 430 46.65 18.49 5.48
N PRO A 431 46.41 17.25 4.99
CA PRO A 431 45.05 16.77 4.73
C PRO A 431 44.19 16.83 5.99
N GLN A 432 42.91 17.16 5.82
CA GLN A 432 41.93 17.28 6.91
C GLN A 432 41.12 15.97 7.06
N ASN A 433 40.66 15.68 8.29
CA ASN A 433 39.78 14.53 8.60
C ASN A 433 38.30 14.89 8.35
N SER A 434 37.41 13.90 8.27
CA SER A 434 35.97 14.17 8.33
C SER A 434 35.63 14.92 9.62
N THR A 435 34.92 16.02 9.46
CA THR A 435 34.34 16.83 10.53
C THR A 435 32.83 16.65 10.49
N ASP A 436 32.20 17.00 11.61
CA ASP A 436 30.78 17.30 11.73
C ASP A 436 30.81 18.81 12.04
N THR A 437 30.37 19.63 11.08
CA THR A 437 30.65 21.07 11.07
C THR A 437 29.58 21.88 11.79
N ASP A 438 28.35 21.39 11.83
CA ASP A 438 27.20 21.97 12.54
C ASP A 438 26.85 21.24 13.84
N ASP A 439 27.61 20.22 14.21
CA ASP A 439 27.54 19.48 15.49
C ASP A 439 26.16 18.82 15.71
N ASP A 440 25.50 18.38 14.63
CA ASP A 440 24.19 17.71 14.69
C ASP A 440 24.31 16.19 14.92
N GLY A 441 25.52 15.62 14.80
CA GLY A 441 25.80 14.20 14.90
C GLY A 441 26.05 13.51 13.55
N LEU A 442 25.82 14.21 12.44
CA LEU A 442 26.01 13.75 11.07
C LEU A 442 27.32 14.30 10.50
N GLN A 443 28.23 13.41 10.09
CA GLN A 443 29.51 13.88 9.54
C GLN A 443 29.31 14.57 8.18
N ASP A 444 30.03 15.66 7.89
CA ASP A 444 29.99 16.39 6.61
C ASP A 444 30.07 15.47 5.38
N VAL A 445 30.89 14.42 5.48
CA VAL A 445 31.09 13.47 4.38
C VAL A 445 29.86 12.61 4.13
N ILE A 446 29.11 12.30 5.19
CA ILE A 446 27.85 11.55 5.15
C ILE A 446 26.75 12.47 4.65
N GLU A 447 26.66 13.68 5.19
CA GLU A 447 25.76 14.74 4.73
C GLU A 447 25.89 14.95 3.21
N ILE A 448 27.09 15.29 2.72
CA ILE A 448 27.30 15.58 1.30
C ILE A 448 27.05 14.37 0.40
N ASN A 449 27.33 13.14 0.87
CA ASN A 449 27.39 11.97 0.01
C ASN A 449 26.11 11.13 0.01
N CYS A 450 25.42 11.06 1.15
CA CYS A 450 24.30 10.15 1.39
C CYS A 450 22.97 10.90 1.49
N PHE A 451 22.93 11.99 2.26
CA PHE A 451 21.67 12.65 2.63
C PHE A 451 21.46 14.01 1.94
N PHE A 452 22.51 14.59 1.38
CA PHE A 452 22.55 15.89 0.72
C PHE A 452 22.13 17.08 1.59
N THR A 453 22.20 16.90 2.91
CA THR A 453 22.01 17.92 3.93
C THR A 453 23.11 18.98 3.89
N ASN A 454 22.88 20.07 4.58
CA ASN A 454 23.73 21.24 4.59
C ASN A 454 24.67 21.22 5.79
N ILE A 455 25.94 20.91 5.54
CA ILE A 455 27.07 20.88 6.49
C ILE A 455 27.32 22.13 7.37
N PHE A 456 26.48 23.16 7.28
CA PHE A 456 26.56 24.36 8.10
C PHE A 456 25.23 24.65 8.82
N SER A 457 24.31 23.69 8.82
CA SER A 457 22.94 23.80 9.31
C SER A 457 22.52 22.44 9.84
N ASN A 458 22.47 22.31 11.16
CA ASN A 458 22.02 21.11 11.85
C ASN A 458 20.56 20.72 11.58
N ASP A 459 19.81 21.62 10.96
CA ASP A 459 18.42 21.47 10.50
C ASP A 459 18.38 22.09 9.08
N THR A 460 18.40 21.23 8.07
CA THR A 460 18.60 21.64 6.67
C THR A 460 17.36 22.29 6.08
N ASP A 461 16.16 21.86 6.47
CA ASP A 461 14.89 22.38 5.95
C ASP A 461 14.19 23.38 6.89
N SER A 462 14.77 23.60 8.06
CA SER A 462 14.35 24.56 9.08
C SER A 462 12.97 24.28 9.67
N ASP A 463 12.62 23.00 9.88
CA ASP A 463 11.35 22.60 10.48
C ASP A 463 11.38 22.42 12.00
N GLY A 464 12.57 22.51 12.60
CA GLY A 464 12.78 22.42 14.05
C GLY A 464 13.25 21.06 14.53
N ILE A 465 13.38 20.08 13.64
CA ILE A 465 13.98 18.77 13.88
C ILE A 465 15.39 18.78 13.26
N ILE A 466 16.36 18.15 13.93
CA ILE A 466 17.75 18.10 13.41
C ILE A 466 17.92 16.95 12.41
N ASP A 467 18.78 17.17 11.40
CA ASP A 467 18.95 16.24 10.28
C ASP A 467 19.31 14.82 10.75
N TYR A 468 20.23 14.72 11.74
CA TYR A 468 20.59 13.44 12.33
C TYR A 468 19.38 12.68 12.91
N TRP A 469 18.50 13.36 13.66
CA TRP A 469 17.36 12.71 14.31
C TRP A 469 16.35 12.23 13.27
N GLU A 470 16.11 13.04 12.24
CA GLU A 470 15.24 12.65 11.13
C GLU A 470 15.77 11.40 10.45
N ILE A 471 17.07 11.35 10.14
CA ILE A 471 17.69 10.19 9.51
C ILE A 471 17.60 8.94 10.39
N ASP A 472 17.83 9.06 11.70
CA ASP A 472 17.76 7.93 12.63
C ASP A 472 16.33 7.35 12.71
N ASN A 473 15.33 8.22 12.60
CA ASN A 473 13.90 7.86 12.60
C ASN A 473 13.30 7.63 11.20
N ASN A 474 14.13 7.61 10.14
CA ASN A 474 13.73 7.47 8.74
C ASN A 474 12.80 8.57 8.18
N PHE A 475 12.84 9.77 8.74
CA PHE A 475 12.30 11.00 8.16
C PHE A 475 13.23 11.60 7.11
N ASN A 476 12.78 12.66 6.44
CA ASN A 476 13.50 13.26 5.33
C ASN A 476 14.01 14.67 5.67
N PRO A 477 15.33 14.85 5.93
CA PRO A 477 15.93 16.12 6.38
C PRO A 477 15.97 17.23 5.32
N LEU A 478 15.27 17.05 4.20
CA LEU A 478 15.17 18.00 3.11
C LEU A 478 13.74 18.49 2.90
N ILE A 479 12.78 17.99 3.68
CA ILE A 479 11.35 18.28 3.55
C ILE A 479 10.74 18.44 4.93
N ASN A 480 10.27 19.66 5.21
CA ASN A 480 9.52 19.97 6.42
C ASN A 480 8.34 19.00 6.59
N ASP A 481 8.52 18.05 7.49
CA ASP A 481 7.57 17.00 7.83
C ASP A 481 7.24 16.96 9.33
N SER A 482 7.80 17.91 10.10
CA SER A 482 7.48 18.24 11.51
C SER A 482 6.01 18.16 11.94
N SER A 483 5.07 18.45 11.03
CA SER A 483 3.63 18.47 11.31
C SER A 483 2.88 17.18 10.97
N LEU A 484 3.58 16.18 10.44
CA LEU A 484 3.03 14.85 10.26
C LEU A 484 2.94 14.14 11.61
N ASP A 485 2.12 13.10 11.63
CA ASP A 485 1.84 12.22 12.76
C ASP A 485 1.91 10.80 12.17
N LEU A 486 2.96 10.07 12.52
CA LEU A 486 3.35 8.86 11.80
C LEU A 486 2.61 7.62 12.32
N ASP A 487 2.48 7.48 13.63
CA ASP A 487 1.84 6.35 14.30
C ASP A 487 0.34 6.57 14.60
N ARG A 488 -0.14 7.81 14.49
CA ARG A 488 -1.55 8.24 14.59
C ARG A 488 -2.11 8.27 16.00
N ASP A 489 -1.28 8.68 16.94
CA ASP A 489 -1.65 8.96 18.32
C ASP A 489 -2.17 10.40 18.54
N ASN A 490 -2.08 11.26 17.51
CA ASN A 490 -2.35 12.71 17.50
C ASN A 490 -1.23 13.60 18.07
N LEU A 491 -0.03 13.06 18.25
CA LEU A 491 1.21 13.79 18.48
C LEU A 491 1.95 13.95 17.14
N SER A 492 2.46 15.14 16.86
CA SER A 492 3.20 15.37 15.62
C SER A 492 4.67 14.95 15.77
N ASN A 493 5.37 14.60 14.69
CA ASN A 493 6.82 14.32 14.65
C ASN A 493 7.66 15.31 15.47
N LEU A 494 7.36 16.61 15.36
CA LEU A 494 8.08 17.64 16.12
C LEU A 494 7.76 17.60 17.62
N ALA A 495 6.53 17.26 17.98
CA ALA A 495 6.12 17.10 19.37
C ALA A 495 6.71 15.82 19.97
N GLU A 496 6.79 14.73 19.19
CA GLU A 496 7.49 13.51 19.58
C GLU A 496 8.98 13.78 19.82
N TYR A 497 9.63 14.49 18.89
CA TYR A 497 11.01 14.95 19.07
C TYR A 497 11.21 15.81 20.34
N GLN A 498 10.22 16.62 20.71
CA GLN A 498 10.28 17.49 21.90
C GLN A 498 10.03 16.74 23.20
N ASN A 499 9.15 15.74 23.18
CA ASN A 499 8.81 14.91 24.35
C ASN A 499 9.72 13.67 24.50
N ASN A 500 10.54 13.36 23.48
CA ASN A 500 11.38 12.15 23.39
C ASN A 500 10.59 10.84 23.33
N THR A 501 9.39 10.89 22.77
CA THR A 501 8.59 9.69 22.49
C THR A 501 9.03 9.02 21.18
N ASP A 502 8.64 7.76 20.96
CA ASP A 502 8.99 7.04 19.73
C ASP A 502 7.98 7.37 18.63
N PRO A 503 8.38 8.03 17.53
CA PRO A 503 7.46 8.41 16.46
C PRO A 503 6.86 7.24 15.66
N HIS A 504 7.22 6.00 16.01
CA HIS A 504 6.69 4.77 15.43
C HIS A 504 5.85 3.97 16.41
N ASP A 505 5.64 4.45 17.63
CA ASP A 505 4.93 3.75 18.71
C ASP A 505 3.94 4.70 19.42
N PRO A 506 2.61 4.50 19.24
CA PRO A 506 1.60 5.46 19.69
C PRO A 506 1.37 5.49 21.21
N ASP A 507 2.17 4.74 21.97
CA ASP A 507 2.14 4.50 23.42
C ASP A 507 3.57 4.05 23.78
N THR A 508 4.42 5.01 24.17
CA THR A 508 5.86 4.82 24.30
C THR A 508 6.24 4.04 25.57
N ASP A 509 5.44 4.14 26.63
CA ASP A 509 5.72 3.49 27.93
C ASP A 509 4.89 2.23 28.20
N ASP A 510 4.03 1.82 27.26
CA ASP A 510 3.23 0.59 27.25
C ASP A 510 2.21 0.53 28.42
N ASP A 511 1.58 1.65 28.78
CA ASP A 511 0.61 1.74 29.89
C ASP A 511 -0.88 1.72 29.46
N ASP A 512 -1.12 1.57 28.14
CA ASP A 512 -2.41 1.60 27.46
C ASP A 512 -3.04 3.02 27.29
N LEU A 513 -2.33 4.09 27.68
CA LEU A 513 -2.60 5.49 27.31
C LEU A 513 -1.67 5.89 26.15
N ARG A 514 -2.15 6.76 25.25
CA ARG A 514 -1.35 7.15 24.08
C ARG A 514 -0.57 8.43 24.35
N ASP A 515 0.67 8.54 23.89
CA ASP A 515 1.50 9.74 24.08
C ASP A 515 0.76 11.03 23.70
N GLY A 516 0.04 11.01 22.57
CA GLY A 516 -0.79 12.12 22.13
C GLY A 516 -1.93 12.48 23.08
N ASP A 517 -2.57 11.51 23.73
CA ASP A 517 -3.61 11.74 24.74
C ASP A 517 -3.00 12.20 26.07
N GLU A 518 -1.86 11.66 26.46
CA GLU A 518 -1.10 12.06 27.64
C GLU A 518 -0.66 13.52 27.54
N VAL A 519 0.04 13.88 26.46
CA VAL A 519 0.56 15.24 26.28
C VAL A 519 -0.56 16.28 26.09
N ASN A 520 -1.64 15.93 25.39
CA ASN A 520 -2.68 16.90 24.99
C ASN A 520 -3.92 16.94 25.88
N ILE A 521 -4.26 15.84 26.57
CA ILE A 521 -5.53 15.68 27.30
C ILE A 521 -5.28 15.51 28.80
N TYR A 522 -4.53 14.48 29.20
CA TYR A 522 -4.40 14.07 30.60
C TYR A 522 -3.26 14.75 31.34
N LEU A 523 -2.26 15.25 30.61
CA LEU A 523 -1.05 15.92 31.11
C LEU A 523 -0.17 15.03 31.99
N THR A 524 -0.19 13.72 31.74
CA THR A 524 0.73 12.71 32.27
C THR A 524 2.07 12.73 31.53
N ASP A 525 3.07 11.99 32.01
CA ASP A 525 4.39 11.87 31.37
C ASP A 525 4.40 10.64 30.43
N PRO A 526 4.45 10.81 29.09
CA PRO A 526 4.35 9.70 28.11
C PRO A 526 5.56 8.76 28.06
N LEU A 527 6.40 8.83 29.09
CA LEU A 527 7.59 8.00 29.28
C LEU A 527 7.56 7.29 30.64
N ASP A 528 6.49 7.46 31.40
CA ASP A 528 6.32 6.96 32.76
C ASP A 528 4.89 6.43 32.99
N SER A 529 4.76 5.11 32.96
CA SER A 529 3.49 4.37 33.01
C SER A 529 2.64 4.56 34.28
N ASP A 530 3.08 5.37 35.24
CA ASP A 530 2.45 5.64 36.55
C ASP A 530 2.97 7.03 37.00
N THR A 531 2.37 8.10 36.49
CA THR A 531 2.88 9.47 36.62
C THR A 531 2.92 9.94 38.08
N ASP A 532 2.04 9.41 38.94
CA ASP A 532 1.91 9.86 40.33
C ASP A 532 2.49 8.90 41.39
N ASP A 533 3.08 7.79 40.94
CA ASP A 533 3.75 6.75 41.73
C ASP A 533 2.83 6.09 42.78
N ASP A 534 1.52 5.96 42.52
CA ASP A 534 0.59 5.32 43.47
C ASP A 534 0.41 3.80 43.30
N GLY A 535 0.97 3.26 42.22
CA GLY A 535 0.98 1.83 41.90
C GLY A 535 -0.13 1.39 40.95
N MET A 536 -0.90 2.33 40.41
CA MET A 536 -1.88 2.13 39.34
C MET A 536 -1.37 2.84 38.06
N PRO A 537 -1.43 2.22 36.87
CA PRO A 537 -1.01 2.88 35.64
C PRO A 537 -1.97 3.97 35.17
N ASP A 538 -1.45 5.03 34.54
CA ASP A 538 -2.25 6.19 34.12
C ASP A 538 -3.38 5.76 33.15
N GLY A 539 -3.05 4.88 32.20
CA GLY A 539 -4.03 4.29 31.27
C GLY A 539 -5.16 3.55 31.98
N TRP A 540 -4.87 2.81 33.05
CA TRP A 540 -5.90 2.11 33.83
C TRP A 540 -6.77 3.07 34.63
N GLU A 541 -6.16 4.08 35.26
CA GLU A 541 -6.89 5.11 36.01
C GLU A 541 -7.86 5.89 35.11
N VAL A 542 -7.40 6.28 33.92
CA VAL A 542 -8.24 6.95 32.92
C VAL A 542 -9.41 6.06 32.48
N GLU A 543 -9.18 4.78 32.21
CA GLU A 543 -10.23 3.82 31.84
C GLU A 543 -11.29 3.69 32.97
N ASN A 544 -10.85 3.77 34.23
CA ASN A 544 -11.69 3.62 35.43
C ASN A 544 -12.15 4.95 36.06
N CYS A 545 -12.01 6.07 35.33
CA CYS A 545 -12.45 7.40 35.78
C CYS A 545 -11.79 7.91 37.08
N LEU A 546 -10.58 7.45 37.37
CA LEU A 546 -9.70 7.94 38.44
C LEU A 546 -8.80 9.07 37.93
N ASN A 547 -7.92 9.60 38.79
CA ASN A 547 -7.10 10.76 38.46
C ASN A 547 -5.59 10.41 38.42
N PRO A 548 -4.98 10.24 37.23
CA PRO A 548 -3.59 9.80 37.08
C PRO A 548 -2.51 10.83 37.47
N LEU A 549 -2.91 11.90 38.14
CA LEU A 549 -2.03 12.96 38.61
C LEU A 549 -2.07 13.13 40.14
N GLU A 550 -2.90 12.35 40.84
CA GLU A 550 -3.06 12.42 42.28
C GLU A 550 -3.25 11.05 42.90
N ASN A 551 -2.26 10.61 43.69
CA ASN A 551 -2.31 9.37 44.44
C ASN A 551 -3.64 9.20 45.19
N ASP A 552 -4.52 8.37 44.62
CA ASP A 552 -5.88 8.13 45.05
C ASP A 552 -6.12 6.65 45.38
N SER A 553 -5.08 5.82 45.30
CA SER A 553 -4.99 4.40 45.70
C SER A 553 -5.71 3.96 46.99
N TYR A 554 -5.99 4.88 47.94
CA TYR A 554 -6.68 4.62 49.21
C TYR A 554 -8.15 5.05 49.24
N ASN A 555 -8.66 5.62 48.15
CA ASN A 555 -10.07 5.98 48.02
C ASN A 555 -10.90 4.73 47.72
N ASP A 556 -12.18 4.81 48.08
CA ASP A 556 -13.20 3.77 47.91
C ASP A 556 -14.44 4.51 47.34
N PRO A 557 -14.54 4.68 46.01
CA PRO A 557 -15.55 5.53 45.39
C PRO A 557 -16.97 4.96 45.40
N ASP A 558 -17.12 3.63 45.48
CA ASP A 558 -18.41 2.93 45.47
C ASP A 558 -18.89 2.44 46.85
N ASP A 559 -18.08 2.68 47.89
CA ASP A 559 -18.35 2.37 49.30
C ASP A 559 -18.52 0.85 49.58
N ASP A 560 -17.87 -0.04 48.81
CA ASP A 560 -17.93 -1.50 48.99
C ASP A 560 -16.89 -2.05 50.00
N SER A 561 -15.96 -1.20 50.46
CA SER A 561 -14.81 -1.49 51.34
C SER A 561 -13.55 -2.05 50.67
N LEU A 562 -13.48 -2.13 49.35
CA LEU A 562 -12.24 -2.22 48.58
C LEU A 562 -11.76 -0.81 48.23
N VAL A 563 -10.44 -0.61 48.25
CA VAL A 563 -9.84 0.65 47.76
C VAL A 563 -9.39 0.49 46.31
N ASN A 564 -9.26 1.60 45.57
CA ASN A 564 -8.84 1.63 44.16
C ASN A 564 -7.67 0.67 43.85
N LEU A 565 -6.62 0.67 44.70
CA LEU A 565 -5.46 -0.21 44.49
C LEU A 565 -5.78 -1.69 44.69
N GLU A 566 -6.67 -2.03 45.62
CA GLU A 566 -7.14 -3.42 45.77
C GLU A 566 -7.95 -3.83 44.54
N GLU A 567 -8.80 -2.95 44.03
CA GLU A 567 -9.60 -3.20 42.84
C GLU A 567 -8.77 -3.37 41.57
N TYR A 568 -7.74 -2.55 41.39
CA TYR A 568 -6.74 -2.76 40.34
C TYR A 568 -6.12 -4.16 40.41
N ASN A 569 -5.78 -4.62 41.62
CA ASN A 569 -5.18 -5.94 41.83
C ASN A 569 -6.15 -7.11 41.60
N TYR A 570 -7.46 -6.89 41.80
CA TYR A 570 -8.51 -7.89 41.59
C TYR A 570 -9.23 -7.74 40.24
N SER A 571 -8.88 -6.74 39.43
CA SER A 571 -9.52 -6.43 38.14
C SER A 571 -11.02 -6.12 38.27
N THR A 572 -11.42 -5.54 39.39
CA THR A 572 -12.78 -5.06 39.65
C THR A 572 -12.93 -3.58 39.27
N ASN A 573 -14.16 -3.08 39.24
CA ASN A 573 -14.46 -1.71 38.83
C ASN A 573 -14.61 -0.77 40.04
N PRO A 574 -13.71 0.23 40.20
CA PRO A 574 -13.68 1.11 41.38
C PRO A 574 -14.83 2.08 41.54
N THR A 575 -15.83 1.98 40.68
CA THR A 575 -17.06 2.76 40.75
C THR A 575 -18.31 1.90 40.78
N ASN A 576 -18.16 0.57 40.89
CA ASN A 576 -19.25 -0.39 40.87
C ASN A 576 -19.00 -1.56 41.83
N ASN A 577 -19.77 -1.56 42.92
CA ASN A 577 -19.61 -2.43 44.07
C ASN A 577 -19.95 -3.93 43.84
N ASP A 578 -20.21 -4.33 42.60
CA ASP A 578 -20.68 -5.64 42.13
C ASP A 578 -20.32 -5.71 40.63
N THR A 579 -19.07 -6.06 40.35
CA THR A 579 -18.45 -5.91 39.03
C THR A 579 -19.11 -6.78 37.96
N ASP A 580 -19.51 -8.01 38.29
CA ASP A 580 -20.13 -8.95 37.35
C ASP A 580 -21.68 -8.97 37.39
N GLY A 581 -22.28 -8.33 38.39
CA GLY A 581 -23.72 -8.13 38.50
C GLY A 581 -24.49 -9.36 38.96
N ASP A 582 -23.84 -10.29 39.67
CA ASP A 582 -24.43 -11.55 40.13
C ASP A 582 -25.28 -11.40 41.42
N GLY A 583 -25.11 -10.28 42.12
CA GLY A 583 -25.79 -9.92 43.36
C GLY A 583 -24.98 -10.11 44.65
N LEU A 584 -23.72 -10.52 44.56
CA LEU A 584 -22.70 -10.36 45.58
C LEU A 584 -21.92 -9.06 45.33
N SER A 585 -21.19 -8.59 46.33
CA SER A 585 -20.28 -7.46 46.13
C SER A 585 -18.88 -7.97 45.99
N ASP A 586 -18.03 -7.29 45.23
CA ASP A 586 -16.64 -7.67 45.00
C ASP A 586 -15.91 -7.98 46.32
N TYR A 587 -16.11 -7.12 47.34
CA TYR A 587 -15.60 -7.37 48.69
C TYR A 587 -16.05 -8.72 49.29
N ASN A 588 -17.33 -9.08 49.15
CA ASN A 588 -17.88 -10.31 49.71
C ASN A 588 -17.35 -11.53 48.97
N GLU A 589 -17.23 -11.45 47.67
CA GLU A 589 -16.68 -12.52 46.85
C GLU A 589 -15.22 -12.79 47.21
N ILE A 590 -14.40 -11.75 47.30
CA ILE A 590 -12.98 -11.89 47.65
C ILE A 590 -12.78 -12.38 49.09
N TYR A 591 -13.47 -11.79 50.07
CA TYR A 591 -13.15 -11.99 51.50
C TYR A 591 -14.11 -12.90 52.27
N SER A 592 -15.33 -13.13 51.77
CA SER A 592 -16.33 -13.98 52.44
C SER A 592 -16.50 -15.34 51.77
N TYR A 593 -16.53 -15.40 50.43
CA TYR A 593 -16.85 -16.62 49.67
C TYR A 593 -15.65 -17.21 48.91
N ASN A 594 -14.66 -16.39 48.57
CA ASN A 594 -13.55 -16.68 47.66
C ASN A 594 -13.98 -17.06 46.22
N SER A 595 -15.11 -16.53 45.75
CA SER A 595 -15.51 -16.53 44.33
C SER A 595 -14.72 -15.51 43.52
N ASP A 596 -14.81 -15.58 42.19
CA ASP A 596 -14.20 -14.63 41.26
C ASP A 596 -15.17 -13.45 41.02
N PRO A 597 -14.86 -12.22 41.50
CA PRO A 597 -15.76 -11.06 41.39
C PRO A 597 -15.96 -10.54 39.96
N THR A 598 -15.36 -11.21 38.97
CA THR A 598 -15.49 -10.88 37.56
C THR A 598 -16.19 -11.97 36.75
N ASP A 599 -16.66 -13.02 37.41
CA ASP A 599 -17.32 -14.18 36.80
C ASP A 599 -18.59 -14.57 37.56
N ILE A 600 -19.73 -14.27 36.94
CA ILE A 600 -21.09 -14.46 37.50
C ILE A 600 -21.41 -15.90 37.95
N ASP A 601 -20.57 -16.89 37.60
CA ASP A 601 -20.72 -18.33 37.86
C ASP A 601 -19.31 -18.96 37.96
N THR A 602 -18.69 -18.87 39.15
CA THR A 602 -17.27 -19.20 39.36
C THR A 602 -16.97 -20.68 39.09
N ASP A 603 -17.87 -21.59 39.44
CA ASP A 603 -17.65 -23.04 39.27
C ASP A 603 -18.23 -23.63 37.98
N ASN A 604 -18.95 -22.80 37.21
CA ASN A 604 -19.49 -23.08 35.88
C ASN A 604 -20.53 -24.21 35.85
N ASP A 605 -21.34 -24.36 36.91
CA ASP A 605 -22.43 -25.32 36.97
C ASP A 605 -23.76 -24.79 36.38
N GLY A 606 -23.88 -23.47 36.24
CA GLY A 606 -25.04 -22.77 35.69
C GLY A 606 -25.91 -22.03 36.72
N LEU A 607 -25.61 -22.12 38.01
CA LEU A 607 -26.08 -21.21 39.04
C LEU A 607 -25.10 -20.04 39.16
N PHE A 608 -25.62 -18.85 39.48
CA PHE A 608 -24.74 -17.72 39.76
C PHE A 608 -24.30 -17.74 41.22
N ASP A 609 -23.11 -17.27 41.55
CA ASP A 609 -22.57 -17.36 42.91
C ASP A 609 -23.51 -16.67 43.92
N GLY A 610 -24.08 -15.54 43.52
CA GLY A 610 -25.10 -14.80 44.26
C GLY A 610 -26.42 -15.55 44.41
N GLN A 611 -26.80 -16.43 43.48
CA GLN A 611 -27.96 -17.33 43.64
C GLN A 611 -27.65 -18.45 44.63
N GLU A 612 -26.48 -19.06 44.53
CA GLU A 612 -26.03 -20.12 45.40
C GLU A 612 -25.98 -19.64 46.85
N VAL A 613 -25.32 -18.52 47.10
CA VAL A 613 -25.18 -17.94 48.43
C VAL A 613 -26.51 -17.44 49.00
N ASN A 614 -27.33 -16.73 48.21
CA ASN A 614 -28.51 -16.04 48.74
C ASN A 614 -29.81 -16.87 48.70
N LEU A 615 -29.91 -17.88 47.83
CA LEU A 615 -31.14 -18.65 47.60
C LEU A 615 -30.99 -20.13 47.94
N PHE A 616 -29.98 -20.81 47.38
CA PHE A 616 -29.86 -22.27 47.44
C PHE A 616 -28.98 -22.77 48.59
N LEU A 617 -28.18 -21.89 49.18
CA LEU A 617 -27.22 -22.17 50.26
C LEU A 617 -26.17 -23.23 49.87
N THR A 618 -25.89 -23.35 48.57
CA THR A 618 -24.82 -24.18 48.00
C THR A 618 -23.48 -23.45 48.02
N ASN A 619 -22.40 -24.12 47.62
CA ASN A 619 -21.05 -23.56 47.64
C ASN A 619 -20.63 -23.09 46.23
N PRO A 620 -20.41 -21.78 46.00
CA PRO A 620 -20.11 -21.21 44.67
C PRO A 620 -18.75 -21.59 44.07
N LEU A 621 -18.06 -22.54 44.68
CA LEU A 621 -16.77 -23.06 44.25
C LEU A 621 -16.82 -24.56 43.96
N ASP A 622 -18.01 -25.16 44.06
CA ASP A 622 -18.21 -26.60 43.99
C ASP A 622 -19.54 -26.95 43.34
N SER A 623 -19.48 -27.14 42.03
CA SER A 623 -20.57 -27.54 41.13
C SER A 623 -21.47 -28.72 41.60
N ASP A 624 -21.07 -29.47 42.63
CA ASP A 624 -21.78 -30.61 43.21
C ASP A 624 -21.56 -30.56 44.74
N THR A 625 -22.33 -29.72 45.42
CA THR A 625 -22.13 -29.32 46.82
C THR A 625 -22.18 -30.53 47.77
N ASP A 626 -23.06 -31.48 47.53
CA ASP A 626 -23.28 -32.64 48.41
C ASP A 626 -22.57 -33.94 47.98
N ASN A 627 -21.87 -33.87 46.83
CA ASN A 627 -20.98 -34.88 46.27
C ASN A 627 -21.67 -36.19 45.86
N ASP A 628 -22.88 -36.09 45.32
CA ASP A 628 -23.68 -37.24 44.88
C ASP A 628 -23.56 -37.56 43.37
N LYS A 629 -22.90 -36.66 42.62
CA LYS A 629 -22.63 -36.63 41.16
C LYS A 629 -23.71 -35.99 40.29
N ILE A 630 -24.70 -35.33 40.87
CA ILE A 630 -25.55 -34.37 40.16
C ILE A 630 -24.98 -32.97 40.47
N ASP A 631 -24.91 -32.10 39.46
CA ASP A 631 -24.55 -30.70 39.72
C ASP A 631 -25.71 -29.90 40.35
N ASP A 632 -25.41 -28.91 41.18
CA ASP A 632 -26.40 -28.17 41.98
C ASP A 632 -27.48 -27.54 41.07
N TYR A 633 -27.07 -26.98 39.93
CA TYR A 633 -27.99 -26.52 38.88
C TYR A 633 -28.98 -27.61 38.43
N SER A 634 -28.48 -28.81 38.12
CA SER A 634 -29.30 -29.94 37.68
C SER A 634 -30.23 -30.44 38.77
N GLU A 635 -29.82 -30.41 40.03
CA GLU A 635 -30.68 -30.74 41.16
C GLU A 635 -31.83 -29.76 41.28
N VAL A 636 -31.56 -28.46 41.23
CA VAL A 636 -32.58 -27.41 41.35
C VAL A 636 -33.56 -27.44 40.17
N TYR A 637 -33.09 -27.60 38.94
CA TYR A 637 -33.90 -27.37 37.73
C TYR A 637 -34.28 -28.62 36.92
N SER A 638 -33.57 -29.74 37.07
CA SER A 638 -33.80 -30.95 36.28
C SER A 638 -34.36 -32.11 37.11
N PHE A 639 -33.76 -32.39 38.27
CA PHE A 639 -34.13 -33.52 39.13
C PHE A 639 -35.05 -33.11 40.28
N PHE A 640 -35.10 -31.82 40.64
CA PHE A 640 -35.87 -31.27 41.75
C PHE A 640 -35.52 -31.88 43.12
N THR A 641 -34.28 -32.31 43.28
CA THR A 641 -33.67 -32.81 44.53
C THR A 641 -33.13 -31.65 45.36
N ASP A 642 -32.74 -31.90 46.61
CA ASP A 642 -32.13 -30.86 47.47
C ASP A 642 -30.61 -30.88 47.26
N PRO A 643 -30.00 -29.82 46.68
CA PRO A 643 -28.56 -29.80 46.32
C PRO A 643 -27.60 -29.83 47.51
N ASN A 644 -28.13 -29.88 48.74
CA ASN A 644 -27.37 -30.04 49.95
C ASN A 644 -27.58 -31.43 50.60
N CYS A 645 -28.25 -32.37 49.93
CA CYS A 645 -28.68 -33.64 50.47
C CYS A 645 -28.61 -34.79 49.46
N ASN A 646 -27.48 -35.50 49.48
CA ASN A 646 -27.14 -36.59 48.55
C ASN A 646 -28.06 -37.82 48.48
N ASP A 647 -29.16 -37.84 49.24
CA ASP A 647 -30.21 -38.87 49.30
C ASP A 647 -31.50 -38.16 49.73
N THR A 648 -32.18 -37.55 48.76
CA THR A 648 -33.33 -36.65 48.98
C THR A 648 -34.52 -37.40 49.58
N ASP A 649 -34.80 -38.63 49.13
CA ASP A 649 -35.97 -39.40 49.54
C ASP A 649 -35.71 -40.37 50.72
N ASN A 650 -34.43 -40.51 51.12
CA ASN A 650 -33.94 -41.30 52.24
C ASN A 650 -34.21 -42.81 52.12
N ASP A 651 -34.20 -43.37 50.90
CA ASP A 651 -34.33 -44.81 50.67
C ASP A 651 -32.98 -45.58 50.79
N GLY A 652 -31.86 -44.85 50.79
CA GLY A 652 -30.50 -45.38 50.89
C GLY A 652 -29.75 -45.51 49.57
N LEU A 653 -30.34 -45.09 48.45
CA LEU A 653 -29.66 -44.73 47.20
C LEU A 653 -29.28 -43.24 47.23
N LEU A 654 -28.26 -42.86 46.46
CA LEU A 654 -27.95 -41.44 46.29
C LEU A 654 -28.68 -40.92 45.06
N ASP A 655 -29.09 -39.66 45.04
CA ASP A 655 -29.90 -39.10 43.94
C ASP A 655 -29.17 -39.28 42.60
N GLY A 656 -27.86 -39.04 42.55
CA GLY A 656 -27.02 -39.27 41.37
C GLY A 656 -26.90 -40.74 40.94
N GLN A 657 -27.03 -41.70 41.86
CA GLN A 657 -27.12 -43.12 41.49
C GLN A 657 -28.46 -43.42 40.84
N GLU A 658 -29.53 -42.85 41.36
CA GLU A 658 -30.88 -43.02 40.84
C GLU A 658 -31.03 -42.36 39.47
N ALA A 659 -30.59 -41.12 39.33
CA ALA A 659 -30.61 -40.38 38.07
C ALA A 659 -29.80 -41.06 36.95
N TYR A 660 -28.57 -41.49 37.23
CA TYR A 660 -27.62 -41.90 36.18
C TYR A 660 -27.34 -43.40 36.08
N ILE A 661 -27.54 -44.18 37.14
CA ILE A 661 -27.20 -45.62 37.18
C ILE A 661 -28.46 -46.48 37.10
N PHE A 662 -29.39 -46.24 38.02
CA PHE A 662 -30.60 -47.04 38.18
C PHE A 662 -31.77 -46.52 37.34
N PHE A 663 -31.69 -45.24 36.97
CA PHE A 663 -32.73 -44.48 36.29
C PHE A 663 -34.04 -44.41 37.09
N SER A 664 -34.07 -44.66 38.40
CA SER A 664 -35.25 -44.43 39.27
C SER A 664 -35.56 -42.93 39.44
N ASP A 665 -36.69 -42.61 40.08
CA ASP A 665 -37.04 -41.24 40.46
C ASP A 665 -36.38 -40.91 41.82
N PRO A 666 -35.35 -40.04 41.87
CA PRO A 666 -34.62 -39.72 43.11
C PRO A 666 -35.46 -39.00 44.18
N ASN A 667 -36.70 -38.63 43.86
CA ASN A 667 -37.65 -38.04 44.81
C ASN A 667 -38.66 -39.06 45.36
N SER A 668 -38.52 -40.34 45.01
CA SER A 668 -39.52 -41.37 45.29
C SER A 668 -38.90 -42.71 45.63
N ASN A 669 -38.94 -43.04 46.92
CA ASN A 669 -38.36 -44.28 47.46
C ASN A 669 -38.95 -45.59 46.93
N ASP A 670 -39.98 -45.55 46.10
CA ASP A 670 -40.66 -46.66 45.41
C ASP A 670 -41.14 -46.09 44.06
N THR A 671 -40.31 -46.23 43.01
CA THR A 671 -40.55 -45.56 41.70
C THR A 671 -41.76 -46.14 40.96
N ASP A 672 -42.03 -47.44 41.09
CA ASP A 672 -43.10 -48.12 40.35
C ASP A 672 -44.37 -48.42 41.16
N LEU A 673 -44.33 -48.10 42.46
CA LEU A 673 -45.44 -48.13 43.41
C LEU A 673 -46.00 -49.54 43.65
N ASP A 674 -45.17 -50.57 43.55
CA ASP A 674 -45.56 -51.96 43.84
C ASP A 674 -45.44 -52.33 45.33
N GLY A 675 -44.74 -51.51 46.12
CA GLY A 675 -44.52 -51.67 47.55
C GLY A 675 -43.14 -52.20 47.95
N LEU A 676 -42.22 -52.41 47.01
CA LEU A 676 -40.78 -52.54 47.28
C LEU A 676 -40.11 -51.18 47.09
N SER A 677 -39.16 -50.84 47.96
CA SER A 677 -38.35 -49.64 47.71
C SER A 677 -37.36 -49.87 46.57
N ASP A 678 -36.90 -48.80 45.92
CA ASP A 678 -35.94 -48.90 44.81
C ASP A 678 -34.64 -49.59 45.26
N TYR A 679 -34.16 -49.27 46.47
CA TYR A 679 -33.09 -50.01 47.12
C TYR A 679 -33.40 -51.52 47.30
N GLU A 680 -34.61 -51.90 47.70
CA GLU A 680 -35.01 -53.31 47.83
C GLU A 680 -35.03 -54.00 46.47
N GLU A 681 -35.51 -53.34 45.42
CA GLU A 681 -35.57 -53.86 44.07
C GLU A 681 -34.20 -54.17 43.48
N ILE A 682 -33.19 -53.32 43.75
CA ILE A 682 -31.80 -53.61 43.39
C ILE A 682 -31.29 -54.88 44.09
N ILE A 683 -31.65 -55.09 45.36
CA ILE A 683 -31.28 -56.30 46.12
C ILE A 683 -31.93 -57.54 45.53
N TYR A 684 -33.20 -57.46 45.16
CA TYR A 684 -33.94 -58.58 44.57
C TYR A 684 -33.73 -58.72 43.05
N ASN A 685 -33.02 -57.76 42.45
CA ASN A 685 -32.75 -57.67 41.01
C ASN A 685 -34.06 -57.66 40.21
N THR A 686 -35.05 -56.89 40.65
CA THR A 686 -36.31 -56.61 39.94
C THR A 686 -36.17 -55.31 39.13
N ASN A 687 -37.24 -54.82 38.52
CA ASN A 687 -37.20 -53.68 37.61
C ASN A 687 -37.91 -52.48 38.24
N LEU A 688 -37.07 -51.54 38.71
CA LEU A 688 -37.35 -50.21 39.29
C LEU A 688 -38.46 -49.36 38.64
N LYS A 689 -38.95 -49.70 37.45
CA LYS A 689 -39.99 -48.95 36.73
C LYS A 689 -41.21 -49.78 36.36
N ASN A 690 -41.26 -51.02 36.81
CA ASN A 690 -42.22 -51.98 36.34
C ASN A 690 -42.51 -53.03 37.39
N SER A 691 -43.65 -52.81 38.04
CA SER A 691 -44.15 -53.56 39.18
C SER A 691 -44.27 -55.07 38.99
N ASP A 692 -44.09 -55.62 37.78
CA ASP A 692 -44.18 -57.05 37.41
C ASP A 692 -43.05 -57.35 36.43
N THR A 693 -41.86 -57.70 36.94
CA THR A 693 -40.61 -57.78 36.15
C THR A 693 -40.70 -58.83 35.05
N ASP A 694 -41.36 -59.95 35.28
CA ASP A 694 -41.41 -61.03 34.31
C ASP A 694 -42.64 -61.00 33.41
N PHE A 695 -43.67 -60.21 33.73
CA PHE A 695 -44.94 -60.05 33.01
C PHE A 695 -45.83 -61.29 33.05
N ASP A 696 -45.99 -61.91 34.22
CA ASP A 696 -46.86 -63.05 34.40
C ASP A 696 -48.18 -62.76 35.12
N GLY A 697 -48.34 -61.54 35.64
CA GLY A 697 -49.53 -61.03 36.29
C GLY A 697 -49.47 -60.94 37.82
N LEU A 698 -48.33 -61.26 38.45
CA LEU A 698 -48.05 -60.92 39.85
C LEU A 698 -47.06 -59.76 39.94
N SER A 699 -47.20 -58.91 40.95
CA SER A 699 -46.18 -57.88 41.17
C SER A 699 -44.92 -58.44 41.83
N ASP A 700 -43.77 -57.78 41.64
CA ASP A 700 -42.51 -58.18 42.23
C ASP A 700 -42.60 -58.23 43.76
N TYR A 701 -43.26 -57.25 44.37
CA TYR A 701 -43.65 -57.27 45.79
C TYR A 701 -44.47 -58.52 46.16
N GLU A 702 -45.50 -58.85 45.38
CA GLU A 702 -46.35 -60.02 45.64
C GLU A 702 -45.55 -61.31 45.54
N GLU A 703 -44.68 -61.44 44.55
CA GLU A 703 -43.85 -62.62 44.36
C GLU A 703 -42.81 -62.78 45.48
N ILE A 704 -42.17 -61.69 45.92
CA ILE A 704 -41.12 -61.72 46.95
C ILE A 704 -41.71 -61.84 48.37
N LYS A 705 -42.74 -61.06 48.70
CA LYS A 705 -43.24 -60.91 50.07
C LYS A 705 -44.51 -61.74 50.35
N VAL A 706 -45.29 -62.10 49.32
CA VAL A 706 -46.59 -62.79 49.49
C VAL A 706 -46.55 -64.26 49.05
N TYR A 707 -46.18 -64.55 47.81
CA TYR A 707 -46.29 -65.88 47.19
C TYR A 707 -44.97 -66.67 47.19
N PHE A 708 -43.84 -66.01 47.41
CA PHE A 708 -42.49 -66.58 47.43
C PHE A 708 -42.11 -67.30 46.11
N THR A 709 -42.58 -66.78 44.99
CA THR A 709 -42.21 -67.17 43.62
C THR A 709 -41.00 -66.36 43.16
N ASN A 710 -40.47 -66.66 41.97
CA ASN A 710 -39.30 -65.95 41.45
C ASN A 710 -39.75 -64.83 40.49
N PRO A 711 -39.59 -63.55 40.87
CA PRO A 711 -40.10 -62.39 40.11
C PRO A 711 -39.48 -62.19 38.72
N ARG A 712 -38.50 -63.03 38.36
CA ARG A 712 -37.82 -63.00 37.06
C ARG A 712 -38.16 -64.19 36.17
N SER A 713 -39.14 -65.00 36.56
CA SER A 713 -39.41 -66.29 35.95
C SER A 713 -40.89 -66.62 35.97
N LYS A 714 -41.56 -66.28 34.87
CA LYS A 714 -43.01 -66.53 34.66
C LYS A 714 -43.50 -67.87 35.18
N ASP A 715 -42.70 -68.93 35.09
CA ASP A 715 -43.05 -70.29 35.49
C ASP A 715 -41.96 -70.79 36.43
N THR A 716 -42.13 -70.56 37.74
CA THR A 716 -41.12 -70.86 38.76
C THR A 716 -40.84 -72.36 38.85
N ASP A 717 -41.89 -73.19 38.75
CA ASP A 717 -41.77 -74.63 38.91
C ASP A 717 -41.45 -75.41 37.62
N ARG A 718 -41.62 -74.76 36.45
CA ARG A 718 -41.37 -75.27 35.10
C ARG A 718 -42.33 -76.39 34.69
N ASP A 719 -43.62 -76.25 35.00
CA ASP A 719 -44.68 -77.17 34.56
C ASP A 719 -45.35 -76.76 33.24
N GLY A 720 -45.08 -75.53 32.78
CA GLY A 720 -45.60 -74.94 31.55
C GLY A 720 -46.77 -73.97 31.75
N ARG A 721 -47.10 -73.62 33.00
CA ARG A 721 -48.04 -72.54 33.38
C ARG A 721 -47.30 -71.43 34.10
N SER A 722 -47.83 -70.20 34.03
CA SER A 722 -47.20 -69.11 34.75
C SER A 722 -47.68 -68.99 36.18
N ASP A 723 -46.85 -68.45 37.07
CA ASP A 723 -47.15 -68.35 38.49
C ASP A 723 -48.40 -67.49 38.70
N GLY A 724 -48.51 -66.35 38.02
CA GLY A 724 -49.72 -65.51 38.01
C GLY A 724 -50.96 -66.22 37.45
N TRP A 725 -50.83 -67.06 36.42
CA TRP A 725 -51.96 -67.87 35.92
C TRP A 725 -52.37 -68.92 36.95
N GLU A 726 -51.42 -69.53 37.63
CA GLU A 726 -51.67 -70.53 38.66
C GLU A 726 -52.37 -69.93 39.87
N ILE A 727 -51.91 -68.79 40.37
CA ILE A 727 -52.58 -68.05 41.46
C ILE A 727 -54.01 -67.65 41.05
N GLU A 728 -54.21 -67.07 39.87
CA GLU A 728 -55.54 -66.69 39.37
C GLU A 728 -56.49 -67.90 39.28
N ASN A 729 -55.96 -69.09 38.94
CA ASN A 729 -56.74 -70.32 38.77
C ASN A 729 -56.73 -71.24 40.00
N GLY A 730 -56.15 -70.81 41.13
CA GLY A 730 -56.12 -71.54 42.40
C GLY A 730 -55.19 -72.76 42.44
N TYR A 731 -54.19 -72.81 41.56
CA TYR A 731 -53.09 -73.77 41.57
C TYR A 731 -51.92 -73.24 42.41
N ASN A 732 -50.97 -74.13 42.73
CA ASN A 732 -49.79 -73.78 43.52
C ASN A 732 -48.59 -73.54 42.59
N PRO A 733 -48.08 -72.30 42.47
CA PRO A 733 -47.02 -71.94 41.52
C PRO A 733 -45.64 -72.54 41.84
N LEU A 734 -45.52 -73.28 42.94
CA LEU A 734 -44.30 -73.95 43.36
C LEU A 734 -44.34 -75.48 43.09
N MET A 735 -45.36 -76.03 42.40
CA MET A 735 -45.58 -77.48 42.27
C MET A 735 -46.22 -78.00 40.96
N LYS A 736 -45.45 -78.80 40.19
CA LYS A 736 -45.84 -79.30 38.84
C LYS A 736 -47.16 -80.09 38.75
N ASN A 737 -48.00 -79.74 37.78
CA ASN A 737 -49.31 -80.38 37.50
C ASN A 737 -49.31 -81.34 36.27
N VAL A 738 -50.15 -82.41 36.24
CA VAL A 738 -50.15 -83.48 35.19
C VAL A 738 -51.56 -83.79 34.60
N PHE A 739 -51.74 -83.76 33.26
CA PHE A 739 -53.04 -84.03 32.58
C PHE A 739 -52.98 -85.05 31.38
N PHE A 740 -53.99 -85.94 31.22
CA PHE A 740 -54.04 -87.12 30.30
C PHE A 740 -55.09 -87.03 29.13
N VAL A 741 -54.90 -87.87 28.09
CA VAL A 741 -55.28 -87.78 26.63
C VAL A 741 -56.63 -88.45 26.17
N LYS A 742 -57.30 -87.94 25.10
CA LYS A 742 -57.76 -88.67 23.85
C LYS A 742 -58.69 -87.82 22.92
N LYS A 743 -58.24 -87.45 21.70
CA LYS A 743 -58.34 -88.13 20.38
C LYS A 743 -59.65 -87.97 19.60
N SER A 744 -59.56 -87.33 18.44
CA SER A 744 -60.13 -87.76 17.15
C SER A 744 -59.26 -87.13 16.05
N ILE A 745 -58.14 -87.74 15.66
CA ILE A 745 -58.04 -88.67 14.52
C ILE A 745 -59.01 -88.35 13.39
N LEU A 746 -58.73 -87.26 12.68
CA LEU A 746 -58.42 -87.37 11.26
C LEU A 746 -56.87 -87.30 11.19
N MET A 747 -56.19 -88.42 11.37
CA MET A 747 -55.58 -89.12 10.24
C MET A 747 -54.84 -88.13 9.33
N ILE A 748 -53.51 -88.07 9.43
CA ILE A 748 -52.70 -88.92 8.53
C ILE A 748 -53.08 -88.47 7.10
N LEU A 749 -52.62 -87.29 6.72
CA LEU A 749 -51.22 -87.03 6.37
C LEU A 749 -50.54 -86.05 7.37
N PHE A 750 -50.23 -86.45 8.61
CA PHE A 750 -48.91 -86.97 8.99
C PHE A 750 -47.95 -87.20 7.81
N TYR A 751 -46.74 -86.67 7.98
CA TYR A 751 -45.61 -86.79 7.07
C TYR A 751 -45.80 -85.97 5.79
N ILE A 752 -45.20 -84.81 5.63
CA ILE A 752 -43.84 -84.42 5.97
C ILE A 752 -43.90 -82.88 5.92
N ASN A 753 -43.54 -82.22 7.02
CA ASN A 753 -42.30 -81.46 7.01
C ASN A 753 -42.33 -80.41 5.88
N ILE A 754 -42.81 -79.20 6.15
CA ILE A 754 -41.97 -77.98 6.28
C ILE A 754 -42.84 -76.95 5.54
N SER A 755 -43.44 -75.90 6.08
CA SER A 755 -43.14 -75.13 7.26
C SER A 755 -44.26 -74.10 7.37
N TYR A 756 -45.02 -74.06 8.46
CA TYR A 756 -45.74 -72.83 8.82
C TYR A 756 -44.76 -71.71 9.23
N SER A 757 -43.47 -72.07 9.32
CA SER A 757 -42.30 -71.29 8.88
C SER A 757 -42.28 -70.93 7.38
N ILE A 758 -43.42 -70.57 6.77
CA ILE A 758 -43.46 -69.91 5.44
C ILE A 758 -44.29 -68.62 5.50
N LEU A 759 -45.28 -68.49 6.39
CA LEU A 759 -46.05 -67.24 6.49
C LEU A 759 -45.61 -66.36 7.67
N ILE A 760 -45.25 -66.96 8.81
CA ILE A 760 -44.46 -66.27 9.84
C ILE A 760 -43.02 -66.09 9.34
N PHE A 761 -42.49 -66.99 8.49
CA PHE A 761 -41.19 -66.81 7.85
C PHE A 761 -41.20 -65.81 6.70
N LEU A 762 -42.32 -65.48 6.05
CA LEU A 762 -42.38 -64.36 5.10
C LEU A 762 -42.59 -63.01 5.79
N LEU A 763 -43.32 -62.96 6.92
CA LEU A 763 -43.41 -61.75 7.73
C LEU A 763 -42.18 -61.52 8.62
N LEU A 764 -41.52 -62.57 9.11
CA LEU A 764 -40.16 -62.50 9.66
C LEU A 764 -39.10 -62.42 8.57
N LEU A 765 -39.27 -62.86 7.32
CA LEU A 765 -38.35 -62.46 6.23
C LEU A 765 -38.51 -60.99 5.91
N TYR A 766 -39.69 -60.40 6.11
CA TYR A 766 -39.95 -58.99 5.87
C TYR A 766 -39.44 -58.11 7.03
N ILE A 767 -39.61 -58.54 8.28
CA ILE A 767 -39.10 -57.84 9.46
C ILE A 767 -37.61 -58.18 9.70
N LEU A 768 -37.14 -59.40 9.41
CA LEU A 768 -35.71 -59.71 9.37
C LEU A 768 -35.02 -59.21 8.10
N THR A 769 -35.65 -58.91 6.94
CA THR A 769 -34.90 -58.17 5.88
C THR A 769 -34.74 -56.70 6.22
N ILE A 770 -35.65 -56.11 7.01
CA ILE A 770 -35.48 -54.75 7.52
C ILE A 770 -34.52 -54.74 8.72
N LYS A 771 -34.63 -55.70 9.66
CA LYS A 771 -33.67 -55.89 10.77
C LYS A 771 -32.34 -56.52 10.34
N LYS A 772 -32.20 -57.15 9.17
CA LYS A 772 -30.93 -57.64 8.56
C LYS A 772 -30.44 -56.70 7.45
N ILE A 773 -31.15 -55.63 7.12
CA ILE A 773 -30.53 -54.45 6.49
C ILE A 773 -30.05 -53.49 7.59
N LEU A 774 -30.68 -53.45 8.77
CA LEU A 774 -30.26 -52.63 9.92
C LEU A 774 -29.24 -53.31 10.86
N ILE A 775 -29.32 -54.62 11.13
CA ILE A 775 -28.33 -55.39 11.89
C ILE A 775 -27.21 -55.92 10.97
N GLN A 776 -27.36 -55.95 9.64
CA GLN A 776 -26.19 -56.14 8.74
C GLN A 776 -25.53 -54.80 8.37
N PHE A 777 -26.13 -53.67 8.79
CA PHE A 777 -25.46 -52.37 8.90
C PHE A 777 -24.69 -52.26 10.24
N PHE A 778 -25.19 -52.89 11.33
CA PHE A 778 -24.55 -52.84 12.67
C PHE A 778 -23.73 -54.08 13.14
N GLN A 779 -23.90 -55.28 12.56
CA GLN A 779 -23.02 -56.47 12.78
C GLN A 779 -22.03 -56.73 11.63
N TRP A 780 -22.17 -56.03 10.49
CA TRP A 780 -21.01 -55.78 9.61
C TRP A 780 -20.04 -54.78 10.27
N GLN A 781 -20.54 -53.98 11.23
CA GLN A 781 -19.76 -53.08 12.06
C GLN A 781 -19.12 -53.71 13.31
N GLU A 782 -19.34 -54.99 13.67
CA GLU A 782 -18.62 -55.61 14.81
C GLU A 782 -18.04 -57.04 14.63
N GLU A 783 -18.45 -57.87 13.66
CA GLU A 783 -17.90 -59.25 13.56
C GLU A 783 -17.16 -59.61 12.25
N HIS A 784 -16.90 -58.63 11.37
CA HIS A 784 -15.68 -58.66 10.57
C HIS A 784 -14.65 -57.64 11.02
N TYR A 785 -14.74 -57.24 12.28
CA TYR A 785 -13.62 -56.82 13.12
C TYR A 785 -12.66 -58.01 13.44
N LEU A 786 -12.83 -59.21 12.86
CA LEU A 786 -11.84 -60.32 12.89
C LEU A 786 -11.28 -60.73 11.50
N GLU A 787 -11.82 -60.19 10.41
CA GLU A 787 -11.14 -60.13 9.10
C GLU A 787 -10.54 -58.74 8.83
N LEU A 788 -11.13 -57.66 9.34
CA LEU A 788 -10.47 -56.37 9.48
C LEU A 788 -9.37 -56.38 10.55
N ASN A 789 -9.37 -57.28 11.56
CA ASN A 789 -8.20 -57.49 12.43
C ASN A 789 -7.20 -58.55 11.93
N LYS A 790 -7.50 -59.29 10.86
CA LYS A 790 -6.48 -60.03 10.09
C LYS A 790 -5.90 -59.19 8.95
N LEU A 791 -6.65 -58.21 8.44
CA LEU A 791 -6.17 -57.19 7.51
C LEU A 791 -5.60 -55.95 8.21
N LEU A 792 -5.90 -55.66 9.48
CA LEU A 792 -5.07 -54.77 10.32
C LEU A 792 -3.75 -55.45 10.70
N ILE A 793 -3.66 -56.78 10.71
CA ILE A 793 -2.34 -57.45 10.78
C ILE A 793 -1.58 -57.34 9.43
N GLN A 794 -2.23 -56.92 8.33
CA GLN A 794 -1.62 -56.75 7.01
C GLN A 794 -1.57 -55.32 6.46
N TYR A 795 -2.26 -54.35 7.09
CA TYR A 795 -2.29 -52.94 6.69
C TYR A 795 -1.86 -51.95 7.80
N GLU A 796 -1.63 -52.39 9.05
CA GLU A 796 -0.82 -51.62 10.04
C GLU A 796 0.70 -51.91 9.95
N LYS A 797 1.13 -52.61 8.92
CA LYS A 797 2.48 -52.47 8.37
C LYS A 797 2.39 -51.90 6.96
N ALA A 798 1.88 -50.67 6.89
CA ALA A 798 2.51 -49.62 6.12
C ALA A 798 3.98 -49.48 6.57
N THR A 799 4.80 -50.47 6.22
CA THR A 799 6.24 -50.53 6.40
C THR A 799 6.77 -51.80 5.74
N LYS A 800 7.51 -51.57 4.66
CA LYS A 800 8.71 -52.30 4.26
C LYS A 800 8.57 -53.62 3.48
N ILE A 801 9.11 -53.51 2.25
CA ILE A 801 10.01 -54.47 1.56
C ILE A 801 9.22 -55.63 0.91
N VAL A 802 9.05 -55.70 -0.41
CA VAL A 802 10.04 -55.86 -1.49
C VAL A 802 9.34 -55.43 -2.78
N PHE A 803 9.66 -54.31 -3.42
CA PHE A 803 10.34 -54.35 -4.74
C PHE A 803 11.01 -52.99 -5.04
N LEU A 804 11.51 -52.37 -3.98
CA LEU A 804 12.73 -51.56 -4.01
C LEU A 804 13.99 -52.46 -3.90
N SER A 805 13.87 -53.78 -4.12
CA SER A 805 15.01 -54.69 -4.30
C SER A 805 15.50 -54.76 -5.75
N ASP A 806 14.64 -54.43 -6.72
CA ASP A 806 14.98 -54.60 -8.15
C ASP A 806 15.26 -53.26 -8.85
N PHE A 807 15.00 -52.11 -8.22
CA PHE A 807 15.61 -50.83 -8.61
C PHE A 807 16.94 -50.55 -7.89
N ILE A 808 17.25 -51.29 -6.81
CA ILE A 808 18.57 -51.25 -6.15
C ILE A 808 19.53 -52.33 -6.70
N LYS A 809 19.03 -53.39 -7.34
CA LYS A 809 19.89 -54.33 -8.09
C LYS A 809 20.50 -53.71 -9.35
N ASP A 810 19.87 -52.69 -9.94
CA ASP A 810 20.34 -52.07 -11.18
C ASP A 810 21.01 -50.69 -11.02
N LEU A 811 21.17 -50.16 -9.79
CA LEU A 811 22.01 -48.98 -9.50
C LEU A 811 23.34 -49.30 -8.79
N THR A 812 23.58 -50.57 -8.47
CA THR A 812 24.87 -51.04 -7.94
C THR A 812 26.05 -50.88 -8.94
N PRO A 813 25.86 -50.73 -10.26
CA PRO A 813 26.98 -50.39 -11.16
C PRO A 813 27.29 -48.89 -11.29
N VAL A 814 26.38 -47.95 -10.96
CA VAL A 814 26.63 -46.51 -11.19
C VAL A 814 27.20 -45.80 -9.96
N ILE A 815 26.88 -46.27 -8.75
CA ILE A 815 27.47 -45.75 -7.50
C ILE A 815 28.92 -46.27 -7.29
N ASN A 816 29.31 -47.36 -7.97
CA ASN A 816 30.68 -47.88 -7.91
C ASN A 816 31.65 -47.19 -8.89
N GLN A 817 31.20 -46.21 -9.68
CA GLN A 817 32.05 -45.41 -10.58
C GLN A 817 32.19 -43.93 -10.17
N THR A 818 32.01 -43.60 -8.89
CA THR A 818 32.48 -42.32 -8.30
C THR A 818 32.81 -42.48 -6.80
N LYS A 819 33.41 -43.62 -6.44
CA LYS A 819 33.99 -43.85 -5.10
C LYS A 819 35.51 -44.02 -5.11
N GLU A 820 36.16 -43.88 -6.27
CA GLU A 820 37.63 -43.94 -6.40
C GLU A 820 38.34 -42.62 -6.69
N GLU A 821 37.62 -41.51 -6.90
CA GLU A 821 38.21 -40.16 -6.92
C GLU A 821 37.22 -39.28 -6.14
N VAL A 822 37.42 -38.83 -4.91
CA VAL A 822 38.61 -38.23 -4.33
C VAL A 822 38.58 -38.47 -2.82
N LYS A 823 39.39 -39.44 -2.37
CA LYS A 823 40.06 -39.36 -1.07
C LYS A 823 41.25 -38.43 -1.22
N SER A 824 41.11 -37.17 -0.84
CA SER A 824 42.24 -36.37 -0.35
C SER A 824 41.73 -35.19 0.49
N TYR A 825 41.52 -35.47 1.79
CA TYR A 825 41.96 -34.71 2.99
C TYR A 825 42.02 -33.15 2.96
N PRO A 826 42.01 -32.45 4.12
CA PRO A 826 41.14 -32.54 5.32
C PRO A 826 40.81 -31.16 5.97
N LYS A 827 40.08 -31.22 7.10
CA LYS A 827 39.94 -30.28 8.26
C LYS A 827 38.64 -29.47 8.30
N LEU A 828 37.68 -29.77 9.19
CA LEU A 828 37.63 -29.81 10.68
C LEU A 828 36.84 -28.63 11.29
N SER A 829 35.63 -28.34 10.78
CA SER A 829 34.63 -27.56 11.53
C SER A 829 33.21 -28.18 11.53
N LEU A 830 32.96 -29.21 10.71
CA LEU A 830 31.59 -29.75 10.50
C LEU A 830 31.21 -30.88 11.47
N ILE A 831 32.17 -31.63 12.03
CA ILE A 831 31.89 -32.82 12.86
C ILE A 831 31.42 -32.47 14.28
N LYS A 832 31.72 -31.25 14.77
CA LYS A 832 31.28 -30.80 16.11
C LYS A 832 29.84 -30.24 16.12
N LYS A 833 29.35 -29.71 14.99
CA LYS A 833 27.97 -29.21 14.86
C LYS A 833 26.93 -30.33 14.72
N ILE A 834 27.28 -31.44 14.05
CA ILE A 834 26.34 -32.56 13.80
C ILE A 834 25.93 -33.30 15.09
N ASN A 835 26.79 -33.35 16.11
CA ASN A 835 26.47 -34.04 17.36
C ASN A 835 25.57 -33.23 18.31
N ASN A 836 25.59 -31.88 18.25
CA ASN A 836 24.68 -31.05 19.06
C ASN A 836 23.25 -31.05 18.49
N THR A 837 23.07 -31.15 17.17
CA THR A 837 21.74 -31.20 16.54
C THR A 837 20.96 -32.48 16.87
N LYS A 838 21.66 -33.60 17.09
CA LYS A 838 21.03 -34.87 17.51
C LYS A 838 20.53 -34.86 18.95
N GLN A 839 21.09 -34.02 19.82
CA GLN A 839 20.67 -33.91 21.22
C GLN A 839 19.47 -32.94 21.37
N ALA A 840 19.44 -31.86 20.59
CA ALA A 840 18.31 -30.91 20.53
C ALA A 840 17.02 -31.56 20.01
N TYR A 841 17.10 -32.39 18.96
CA TYR A 841 15.96 -33.13 18.41
C TYR A 841 15.37 -34.16 19.40
N LYS A 842 16.16 -34.63 20.36
CA LYS A 842 15.73 -35.62 21.37
C LYS A 842 15.03 -34.98 22.58
N LEU A 843 15.27 -33.69 22.84
CA LEU A 843 14.58 -32.89 23.88
C LEU A 843 13.28 -32.27 23.33
N TRP A 844 13.27 -31.85 22.06
CA TRP A 844 12.08 -31.28 21.39
C TRP A 844 10.88 -32.24 21.35
N LYS A 845 11.11 -33.54 21.21
CA LYS A 845 10.04 -34.55 21.14
C LYS A 845 9.38 -34.90 22.50
N LYS A 846 9.77 -34.27 23.62
CA LYS A 846 9.32 -34.67 24.96
C LYS A 846 8.44 -33.63 25.68
N LYS A 847 7.98 -32.55 25.03
CA LYS A 847 7.30 -31.46 25.75
C LYS A 847 6.15 -30.70 25.05
N ILE A 848 5.51 -31.25 24.01
CA ILE A 848 4.18 -30.74 23.55
C ILE A 848 3.24 -31.94 23.40
N ASP A 849 2.20 -31.92 24.22
CA ASP A 849 1.07 -32.84 24.23
C ASP A 849 0.02 -32.32 23.25
N ILE A 850 -0.29 -33.11 22.23
CA ILE A 850 -1.18 -32.72 21.12
C ILE A 850 -2.67 -32.79 21.53
N ASN A 851 -2.98 -33.42 22.67
CA ASN A 851 -4.35 -33.63 23.12
C ASN A 851 -5.00 -32.40 23.80
N LYS A 852 -4.24 -31.35 24.17
CA LYS A 852 -4.82 -30.11 24.73
C LYS A 852 -5.42 -29.19 23.66
N TYR A 853 -4.90 -29.22 22.44
CA TYR A 853 -5.38 -28.38 21.31
C TYR A 853 -6.64 -28.93 20.63
N GLU A 854 -6.94 -30.22 20.79
CA GLU A 854 -8.15 -30.84 20.23
C GLU A 854 -9.40 -30.60 21.10
N LYS A 855 -9.24 -30.22 22.37
CA LYS A 855 -10.35 -29.86 23.29
C LYS A 855 -10.85 -28.42 23.03
N MET A 856 -9.95 -27.43 22.93
CA MET A 856 -10.30 -26.02 22.64
C MET A 856 -11.05 -25.82 21.30
N TYR A 857 -10.79 -26.64 20.29
CA TYR A 857 -11.45 -26.53 18.98
C TYR A 857 -12.91 -27.02 19.00
N ASN A 858 -13.28 -27.91 19.94
CA ASN A 858 -14.64 -28.43 20.03
C ASN A 858 -15.54 -27.54 20.90
N ASP A 859 -14.99 -26.85 21.91
CA ASP A 859 -15.75 -25.95 22.79
C ASP A 859 -16.19 -24.67 22.05
N PHE A 860 -15.36 -24.12 21.14
CA PHE A 860 -15.71 -22.97 20.29
C PHE A 860 -16.85 -23.25 19.28
N TYR A 861 -17.06 -24.52 18.90
CA TYR A 861 -18.08 -24.89 17.91
C TYR A 861 -19.47 -25.10 18.54
N PHE A 862 -19.55 -25.29 19.87
CA PHE A 862 -20.82 -25.51 20.57
C PHE A 862 -21.52 -24.19 20.93
N SER A 863 -20.78 -23.16 21.35
CA SER A 863 -21.33 -21.88 21.85
C SER A 863 -21.99 -20.99 20.77
N VAL A 864 -21.72 -21.20 19.47
CA VAL A 864 -22.28 -20.37 18.39
C VAL A 864 -23.65 -20.88 17.87
N THR A 865 -24.13 -22.03 18.35
CA THR A 865 -25.35 -22.67 17.78
C THR A 865 -26.63 -22.56 18.63
N GLN A 866 -26.62 -21.89 19.78
CA GLN A 866 -27.80 -21.65 20.63
C GLN A 866 -28.14 -20.15 20.84
N LEU A 867 -28.35 -19.39 19.77
CA LEU A 867 -29.07 -18.11 19.86
C LEU A 867 -30.38 -18.18 19.05
N ASN A 868 -31.46 -18.55 19.76
CA ASN A 868 -32.84 -18.38 19.30
C ASN A 868 -33.25 -16.91 19.42
N PHE A 869 -33.33 -16.19 18.30
CA PHE A 869 -34.02 -14.89 18.25
C PHE A 869 -35.53 -15.11 18.06
N SER A 870 -36.21 -15.43 19.15
CA SER A 870 -37.68 -15.38 19.17
C SER A 870 -38.20 -14.89 20.52
N GLU A 871 -37.86 -13.66 20.90
CA GLU A 871 -38.70 -12.81 21.77
C GLU A 871 -38.16 -11.38 21.82
N ILE A 872 -38.55 -10.53 20.88
CA ILE A 872 -38.58 -9.07 21.11
C ILE A 872 -39.92 -8.54 20.61
N LYS A 873 -40.78 -8.19 21.57
CA LYS A 873 -42.02 -7.43 21.37
C LYS A 873 -41.65 -5.96 21.13
N ILE A 874 -42.15 -5.40 20.04
CA ILE A 874 -42.14 -3.96 19.78
C ILE A 874 -43.23 -3.33 20.65
N ILE A 875 -42.85 -2.45 21.57
CA ILE A 875 -43.74 -1.44 22.17
C ILE A 875 -43.29 -0.09 21.62
N ASP A 876 -44.24 0.61 21.01
CA ASP A 876 -44.12 1.92 20.40
C ASP A 876 -44.28 3.02 21.46
N ASN A 877 -43.30 3.94 21.59
CA ASN A 877 -43.50 5.40 21.62
C ASN A 877 -42.23 6.16 22.06
N ASN A 878 -41.77 7.05 21.17
CA ASN A 878 -41.06 8.31 21.40
C ASN A 878 -39.71 8.34 22.18
N ASN A 879 -38.68 8.70 21.40
CA ASN A 879 -37.39 9.32 21.76
C ASN A 879 -36.32 8.46 22.49
N ASP A 880 -35.14 8.43 21.86
CA ASP A 880 -33.80 7.97 22.29
C ASP A 880 -33.64 6.53 22.80
N ILE A 881 -32.82 5.74 22.07
CA ILE A 881 -32.21 4.49 22.56
C ILE A 881 -30.78 4.38 22.01
N SER A 882 -29.80 4.55 22.89
CA SER A 882 -28.47 3.94 22.88
C SER A 882 -28.60 2.44 23.17
N VAL A 883 -27.72 1.61 22.61
CA VAL A 883 -27.61 0.18 22.97
C VAL A 883 -26.13 -0.14 23.19
N GLU A 884 -25.79 -0.31 24.47
CA GLU A 884 -24.59 -1.01 24.96
C GLU A 884 -24.66 -2.50 24.61
N ASN A 885 -23.51 -3.14 24.41
CA ASN A 885 -23.43 -4.59 24.26
C ASN A 885 -22.05 -5.08 24.72
N GLU A 886 -21.91 -5.31 26.02
CA GLU A 886 -20.68 -5.78 26.72
C GLU A 886 -20.15 -7.14 26.23
N LYS A 887 -20.90 -7.90 25.42
CA LYS A 887 -20.45 -9.23 24.94
C LYS A 887 -19.47 -9.21 23.77
N PHE A 888 -19.00 -8.05 23.31
CA PHE A 888 -18.05 -7.95 22.19
C PHE A 888 -16.61 -7.67 22.64
N ASP A 889 -16.42 -7.00 23.78
CA ASP A 889 -15.10 -6.55 24.23
C ASP A 889 -14.32 -7.65 24.99
N THR A 890 -15.03 -8.55 25.68
CA THR A 890 -14.42 -9.75 26.32
C THR A 890 -13.75 -10.68 25.30
N LEU A 891 -14.34 -10.80 24.10
CA LEU A 891 -13.81 -11.65 23.02
C LEU A 891 -12.55 -11.06 22.36
N LEU A 892 -12.30 -9.76 22.52
CA LEU A 892 -11.13 -9.06 21.97
C LEU A 892 -9.91 -9.19 22.89
N LYS A 893 -10.12 -9.15 24.22
CA LYS A 893 -9.06 -9.32 25.25
C LYS A 893 -8.42 -10.72 25.21
N GLU A 894 -9.18 -11.80 24.94
CA GLU A 894 -8.62 -13.16 24.79
C GLU A 894 -7.71 -13.34 23.56
N ILE A 895 -7.99 -12.64 22.46
CA ILE A 895 -7.25 -12.75 21.19
C ILE A 895 -5.86 -12.07 21.28
N ILE A 896 -5.72 -11.05 22.14
CA ILE A 896 -4.49 -10.28 22.31
C ILE A 896 -3.45 -11.06 23.14
N ASN A 897 -3.89 -11.86 24.13
CA ASN A 897 -2.99 -12.63 24.99
C ASN A 897 -2.28 -13.81 24.28
N GLU A 898 -2.86 -14.42 23.23
CA GLU A 898 -2.19 -15.50 22.48
C GLU A 898 -1.03 -15.01 21.56
N ARG A 899 -0.93 -13.70 21.28
CA ARG A 899 0.16 -13.15 20.44
C ARG A 899 1.52 -13.07 21.13
N ARG A 900 1.58 -13.03 22.46
CA ARG A 900 2.86 -12.98 23.22
C ARG A 900 3.68 -14.29 23.10
N MET A 901 3.07 -15.44 22.81
CA MET A 901 3.77 -16.75 22.75
C MET A 901 4.45 -17.09 21.41
N LEU A 902 4.15 -16.39 20.31
CA LEU A 902 4.71 -16.68 18.97
C LEU A 902 6.01 -15.95 18.64
N LYS A 903 6.47 -15.01 19.50
CA LYS A 903 7.71 -14.23 19.30
C LYS A 903 8.99 -15.05 19.57
N GLN A 904 8.92 -16.24 20.21
CA GLN A 904 10.11 -17.05 20.56
C GLN A 904 10.58 -18.09 19.49
N TYR A 905 9.84 -18.36 18.41
CA TYR A 905 10.20 -19.44 17.46
C TYR A 905 10.78 -19.00 16.10
N LYS A 906 11.04 -17.70 15.92
CA LYS A 906 11.51 -17.12 14.64
C LYS A 906 12.97 -17.46 14.27
N ASN A 907 13.77 -18.02 15.19
CA ASN A 907 15.20 -18.26 14.99
C ASN A 907 15.59 -19.65 14.45
N LEU A 908 14.64 -20.56 14.18
CA LEU A 908 14.97 -21.93 13.71
C LEU A 908 14.77 -22.17 12.19
N ILE A 909 14.07 -21.28 11.49
CA ILE A 909 13.70 -21.46 10.06
C ILE A 909 14.76 -20.89 9.10
N THR A 910 15.64 -20.01 9.59
CA THR A 910 16.66 -19.32 8.78
C THR A 910 17.80 -20.25 8.34
N ASP A 911 18.06 -21.35 9.05
CA ASP A 911 19.18 -22.26 8.76
C ASP A 911 18.90 -23.33 7.67
N MET A 912 17.64 -23.52 7.23
CA MET A 912 17.30 -24.57 6.24
C MET A 912 17.32 -24.12 4.76
N LYS A 913 17.33 -22.81 4.48
CA LYS A 913 17.26 -22.30 3.09
C LYS A 913 18.61 -22.30 2.34
N PHE A 914 19.71 -22.63 3.00
CA PHE A 914 21.06 -22.56 2.43
C PHE A 914 21.50 -23.82 1.63
N ILE A 915 20.73 -24.92 1.64
CA ILE A 915 21.20 -26.23 1.11
C ILE A 915 20.65 -26.59 -0.28
N PHE A 916 19.58 -25.97 -0.79
CA PHE A 916 18.95 -26.40 -2.05
C PHE A 916 19.33 -25.62 -3.33
N SER A 917 20.28 -24.69 -3.28
CA SER A 917 20.65 -23.85 -4.42
C SER A 917 21.69 -24.45 -5.39
N PHE A 918 21.92 -25.76 -5.41
CA PHE A 918 22.86 -26.41 -6.34
C PHE A 918 22.28 -27.66 -7.00
N LEU A 919 21.56 -27.51 -8.13
CA LEU A 919 21.78 -28.26 -9.40
C LEU A 919 20.68 -27.93 -10.44
N PRO A 920 21.04 -27.28 -11.55
CA PRO A 920 20.47 -27.69 -12.83
C PRO A 920 21.55 -27.80 -13.93
N ARG A 921 21.79 -29.03 -14.39
CA ARG A 921 22.31 -29.36 -15.73
C ARG A 921 22.34 -30.89 -15.87
N PHE A 922 21.35 -31.48 -16.54
CA PHE A 922 21.53 -32.75 -17.27
C PHE A 922 20.33 -33.02 -18.21
N LEU A 923 20.60 -32.85 -19.51
CA LEU A 923 20.03 -33.55 -20.67
C LEU A 923 18.59 -33.27 -21.11
N ASP A 924 18.54 -32.34 -22.06
CA ASP A 924 17.73 -32.45 -23.27
C ASP A 924 18.52 -33.29 -24.30
N GLU A 925 18.07 -34.50 -24.63
CA GLU A 925 18.38 -35.22 -25.89
C GLU A 925 17.46 -36.45 -26.05
N ASN A 926 16.82 -36.56 -27.24
CA ASN A 926 16.01 -37.67 -27.77
C ASN A 926 14.47 -37.52 -27.88
N LYS A 927 13.97 -36.28 -27.99
CA LYS A 927 12.74 -35.99 -28.77
C LYS A 927 13.04 -36.07 -30.27
N LYS A 928 13.20 -37.27 -30.86
CA LYS A 928 13.16 -37.43 -32.33
C LYS A 928 13.06 -38.88 -32.83
N LEU A 929 12.06 -39.67 -32.40
CA LEU A 929 11.71 -40.90 -33.14
C LEU A 929 10.35 -41.55 -32.79
N PHE A 930 9.22 -40.84 -32.64
CA PHE A 930 7.92 -41.56 -32.57
C PHE A 930 6.70 -40.72 -32.94
N PHE A 931 6.79 -39.95 -34.03
CA PHE A 931 5.62 -39.46 -34.76
C PHE A 931 5.73 -39.90 -36.23
N LYS A 932 5.35 -41.16 -36.50
CA LYS A 932 4.98 -41.65 -37.84
C LYS A 932 4.42 -43.07 -37.69
N GLN A 933 3.20 -43.32 -38.19
CA GLN A 933 2.35 -44.52 -37.96
C GLN A 933 1.60 -44.41 -36.63
N ILE A 934 0.33 -44.03 -36.52
CA ILE A 934 -0.84 -44.34 -37.36
C ILE A 934 -1.83 -43.18 -37.17
N ASN A 935 -1.90 -42.32 -38.17
CA ASN A 935 -3.15 -41.70 -38.59
C ASN A 935 -3.50 -42.38 -39.92
N GLU A 936 -4.80 -42.57 -40.15
CA GLU A 936 -5.43 -43.15 -41.35
C GLU A 936 -5.64 -44.66 -41.32
N GLU A 937 -6.67 -45.09 -40.58
CA GLU A 937 -7.77 -45.96 -41.03
C GLU A 937 -8.74 -46.03 -39.83
N ILE A 938 -10.00 -45.62 -39.83
CA ILE A 938 -10.99 -45.40 -40.88
C ILE A 938 -12.10 -44.55 -40.24
N GLU A 939 -12.41 -43.42 -40.88
CA GLU A 939 -13.59 -42.58 -40.65
C GLU A 939 -14.78 -43.08 -41.48
N GLU A 940 -14.98 -44.40 -41.59
CA GLU A 940 -16.06 -44.96 -42.40
C GLU A 940 -16.57 -46.28 -41.82
N LYS A 941 -17.12 -46.21 -40.61
CA LYS A 941 -18.24 -47.08 -40.22
C LYS A 941 -19.33 -46.26 -39.52
N PHE A 942 -20.01 -45.52 -40.40
CA PHE A 942 -21.47 -45.54 -40.57
C PHE A 942 -22.37 -45.20 -39.39
N GLU A 943 -22.97 -44.02 -39.53
CA GLU A 943 -24.42 -43.78 -39.41
C GLU A 943 -25.29 -45.04 -39.29
N ASN A 944 -25.76 -45.33 -38.08
CA ASN A 944 -27.17 -45.47 -37.72
C ASN A 944 -27.30 -46.28 -36.42
N ALA A 945 -27.27 -45.58 -35.29
CA ALA A 945 -28.02 -45.98 -34.09
C ALA A 945 -28.35 -44.75 -33.25
N ASN A 946 -29.07 -43.84 -33.91
CA ASN A 946 -29.62 -42.57 -33.42
C ASN A 946 -30.79 -42.79 -32.42
N SER A 947 -30.55 -43.60 -31.38
CA SER A 947 -31.55 -43.92 -30.35
C SER A 947 -31.00 -43.79 -28.91
N LEU A 948 -29.67 -43.81 -28.75
CA LEU A 948 -29.03 -43.56 -27.45
C LEU A 948 -28.53 -42.12 -27.30
N LEU A 949 -28.37 -41.37 -28.39
CA LEU A 949 -27.90 -39.98 -28.38
C LEU A 949 -28.93 -39.01 -27.78
N ILE A 950 -30.22 -39.23 -28.00
CA ILE A 950 -31.31 -38.35 -27.50
C ILE A 950 -31.61 -38.57 -26.01
N LYS A 951 -31.33 -39.77 -25.47
CA LYS A 951 -31.47 -40.07 -24.03
C LYS A 951 -30.20 -39.70 -23.24
N THR A 952 -29.04 -39.74 -23.88
CA THR A 952 -27.77 -39.26 -23.32
C THR A 952 -27.66 -37.72 -23.37
N LEU A 953 -28.25 -37.06 -24.38
CA LEU A 953 -28.35 -35.60 -24.46
C LEU A 953 -29.21 -34.97 -23.36
N LYS A 954 -30.26 -35.66 -22.88
CA LYS A 954 -31.07 -35.19 -21.73
C LYS A 954 -30.35 -35.32 -20.38
N LEU A 955 -29.46 -36.29 -20.23
CA LEU A 955 -28.59 -36.40 -19.05
C LEU A 955 -27.33 -35.53 -19.16
N SER A 956 -26.88 -35.17 -20.36
CA SER A 956 -25.76 -34.24 -20.57
C SER A 956 -26.16 -32.76 -20.47
N ILE A 957 -27.44 -32.41 -20.56
CA ILE A 957 -27.90 -31.03 -20.25
C ILE A 957 -27.95 -30.78 -18.73
N ILE A 958 -28.31 -31.78 -17.93
CA ILE A 958 -28.23 -31.69 -16.45
C ILE A 958 -26.78 -31.80 -15.95
N LYS A 959 -25.94 -32.62 -16.61
CA LYS A 959 -24.47 -32.61 -16.37
C LYS A 959 -23.78 -31.36 -16.92
N GLY A 960 -24.34 -30.73 -17.97
CA GLY A 960 -23.87 -29.49 -18.57
C GLY A 960 -24.08 -28.28 -17.67
N ASN A 961 -25.21 -28.20 -16.96
CA ASN A 961 -25.44 -27.16 -15.96
C ASN A 961 -24.54 -27.31 -14.71
N LYS A 962 -24.19 -28.54 -14.32
CA LYS A 962 -23.15 -28.79 -13.30
C LYS A 962 -21.72 -28.56 -13.79
N LEU A 963 -21.49 -28.52 -15.10
CA LEU A 963 -20.23 -28.12 -15.73
C LEU A 963 -20.13 -26.60 -15.84
N LEU A 964 -21.24 -25.89 -16.07
CA LEU A 964 -21.32 -24.43 -16.04
C LEU A 964 -21.16 -23.85 -14.62
N GLU A 965 -21.69 -24.49 -13.57
CA GLU A 965 -21.39 -24.11 -12.18
C GLU A 965 -19.93 -24.40 -11.80
N LYS A 966 -19.34 -25.46 -12.37
CA LYS A 966 -17.90 -25.74 -12.23
C LYS A 966 -17.03 -24.81 -13.04
N GLU A 967 -17.43 -24.35 -14.22
CA GLU A 967 -16.75 -23.32 -15.01
C GLU A 967 -16.95 -21.91 -14.41
N GLU A 968 -18.04 -21.66 -13.68
CA GLU A 968 -18.26 -20.43 -12.89
C GLU A 968 -17.42 -20.44 -11.61
N GLN A 969 -17.25 -21.58 -10.94
CA GLN A 969 -16.28 -21.75 -9.85
C GLN A 969 -14.83 -21.73 -10.35
N LEU A 970 -14.54 -22.30 -11.52
CA LEU A 970 -13.22 -22.30 -12.13
C LEU A 970 -12.88 -20.90 -12.67
N SER A 971 -13.82 -20.14 -13.24
CA SER A 971 -13.60 -18.75 -13.63
C SER A 971 -13.51 -17.81 -12.43
N LYS A 972 -14.27 -18.02 -11.34
CA LYS A 972 -14.06 -17.31 -10.06
C LYS A 972 -12.72 -17.66 -9.42
N GLN A 973 -12.27 -18.92 -9.48
CA GLN A 973 -10.94 -19.32 -9.01
C GLN A 973 -9.84 -18.83 -9.94
N ILE A 974 -10.03 -18.80 -11.26
CA ILE A 974 -9.09 -18.28 -12.25
C ILE A 974 -9.03 -16.75 -12.16
N ILE A 975 -10.12 -16.03 -11.92
CA ILE A 975 -10.12 -14.57 -11.71
C ILE A 975 -9.55 -14.22 -10.33
N LYS A 976 -9.84 -15.01 -9.28
CA LYS A 976 -9.24 -14.83 -7.95
C LYS A 976 -7.76 -15.24 -7.93
N SER A 977 -7.35 -16.19 -8.77
CA SER A 977 -5.97 -16.63 -8.99
C SER A 977 -5.22 -15.72 -9.95
N LEU A 978 -5.84 -15.16 -10.99
CA LEU A 978 -5.24 -14.15 -11.86
C LEU A 978 -5.18 -12.82 -11.14
N SER A 979 -6.14 -12.44 -10.29
CA SER A 979 -6.00 -11.25 -9.44
C SER A 979 -4.92 -11.46 -8.37
N LYS A 980 -4.82 -12.64 -7.74
CA LYS A 980 -3.69 -12.99 -6.87
C LYS A 980 -2.38 -13.06 -7.62
N GLU A 981 -2.33 -13.58 -8.84
CA GLU A 981 -1.10 -13.73 -9.63
C GLU A 981 -0.71 -12.44 -10.35
N ILE A 982 -1.66 -11.56 -10.66
CA ILE A 982 -1.42 -10.19 -11.10
C ILE A 982 -0.96 -9.37 -9.90
N LEU A 983 -1.60 -9.43 -8.72
CA LEU A 983 -1.11 -8.79 -7.49
C LEU A 983 0.23 -9.35 -7.02
N HIS A 984 0.48 -10.65 -7.20
CA HIS A 984 1.76 -11.28 -6.89
C HIS A 984 2.82 -10.96 -7.94
N ARG A 985 2.47 -10.86 -9.23
CA ARG A 985 3.38 -10.34 -10.28
C ARG A 985 3.60 -8.84 -10.14
N PHE A 986 2.67 -8.07 -9.58
CA PHE A 986 2.85 -6.67 -9.19
C PHE A 986 3.75 -6.57 -7.96
N ALA A 987 3.60 -7.43 -6.96
CA ALA A 987 4.52 -7.49 -5.81
C ALA A 987 5.91 -7.99 -6.21
N ILE A 988 6.02 -8.87 -7.22
CA ILE A 988 7.28 -9.29 -7.84
C ILE A 988 7.82 -8.16 -8.74
N TYR A 989 7.00 -7.40 -9.47
CA TYR A 989 7.45 -6.26 -10.27
C TYR A 989 7.79 -5.03 -9.41
N GLU A 990 7.15 -4.82 -8.26
CA GLU A 990 7.49 -3.81 -7.25
C GLU A 990 8.75 -4.22 -6.49
N ASN A 991 8.93 -5.53 -6.20
CA ASN A 991 10.19 -6.02 -5.67
C ASN A 991 11.30 -6.05 -6.72
N GLU A 992 10.98 -6.28 -8.00
CA GLU A 992 11.93 -6.16 -9.11
C GLU A 992 12.21 -4.69 -9.41
N LEU A 993 11.27 -3.74 -9.26
CA LEU A 993 11.50 -2.30 -9.32
C LEU A 993 12.31 -1.81 -8.12
N LYS A 994 12.06 -2.35 -6.92
CA LYS A 994 12.88 -2.11 -5.72
C LYS A 994 14.27 -2.73 -5.86
N GLU A 995 14.40 -3.93 -6.43
CA GLU A 995 15.70 -4.53 -6.78
C GLU A 995 16.38 -3.81 -7.95
N TRP A 996 15.62 -3.22 -8.88
CA TRP A 996 16.14 -2.44 -9.99
C TRP A 996 16.57 -1.05 -9.49
N LYS A 997 15.83 -0.41 -8.58
CA LYS A 997 16.26 0.77 -7.78
C LYS A 997 17.55 0.45 -7.01
N LYS A 998 17.60 -0.70 -6.35
CA LYS A 998 18.77 -1.17 -5.57
C LYS A 998 19.96 -1.63 -6.43
N ARG A 999 19.73 -2.01 -7.70
CA ARG A 999 20.77 -2.33 -8.70
C ARG A 999 21.19 -1.12 -9.52
N SER A 1000 20.33 -0.14 -9.74
CA SER A 1000 20.67 1.17 -10.33
C SER A 1000 21.40 2.05 -9.33
N GLU A 1001 21.16 1.88 -8.02
CA GLU A 1001 22.00 2.42 -6.94
C GLU A 1001 23.46 1.94 -7.02
N ASN A 1002 23.76 0.87 -7.77
CA ASN A 1002 25.12 0.38 -8.01
C ASN A 1002 25.65 0.62 -9.43
N VAL A 1003 24.82 1.10 -10.36
CA VAL A 1003 25.23 1.42 -11.73
C VAL A 1003 24.40 2.61 -12.24
N LEU A 1004 25.06 3.77 -12.28
CA LEU A 1004 24.62 5.06 -12.81
C LEU A 1004 23.73 5.90 -11.88
N SER A 1005 24.40 6.85 -11.24
CA SER A 1005 23.90 8.21 -11.02
C SER A 1005 23.36 8.83 -12.32
N GLU A 1006 22.24 9.51 -12.16
CA GLU A 1006 21.63 10.52 -13.05
C GLU A 1006 20.86 10.08 -14.29
N LEU A 1007 19.74 10.79 -14.43
CA LEU A 1007 18.64 10.65 -15.38
C LEU A 1007 17.70 9.52 -14.98
N LEU A 1008 16.53 9.93 -14.50
CA LEU A 1008 15.20 9.48 -14.95
C LEU A 1008 14.13 9.92 -13.93
N GLU A 1009 14.26 10.98 -13.12
CA GLU A 1009 13.17 11.36 -12.19
C GLU A 1009 11.93 11.88 -12.94
N GLU A 1010 12.11 12.65 -14.02
CA GLU A 1010 11.00 13.02 -14.91
C GLU A 1010 10.47 11.83 -15.72
N ASP A 1011 11.31 10.87 -16.10
CA ASP A 1011 10.89 9.65 -16.81
C ASP A 1011 10.26 8.61 -15.88
N LEU A 1012 10.67 8.55 -14.59
CA LEU A 1012 10.05 7.75 -13.53
C LEU A 1012 8.71 8.36 -13.16
N LYS A 1013 8.60 9.70 -13.13
CA LYS A 1013 7.35 10.41 -12.89
C LYS A 1013 6.40 10.30 -14.09
N GLU A 1014 6.89 10.35 -15.33
CA GLU A 1014 6.08 10.05 -16.53
C GLU A 1014 5.67 8.57 -16.57
N VAL A 1015 6.53 7.64 -16.12
CA VAL A 1015 6.18 6.22 -15.96
C VAL A 1015 5.19 6.00 -14.83
N GLU A 1016 5.31 6.69 -13.69
CA GLU A 1016 4.38 6.65 -12.56
C GLU A 1016 3.02 7.27 -12.91
N ASP A 1017 3.01 8.40 -13.63
CA ASP A 1017 1.80 9.05 -14.14
C ASP A 1017 1.11 8.19 -15.21
N LEU A 1018 1.88 7.56 -16.13
CA LEU A 1018 1.34 6.58 -17.08
C LEU A 1018 0.84 5.30 -16.37
N PHE A 1019 1.50 4.86 -15.30
CA PHE A 1019 1.04 3.74 -14.47
C PHE A 1019 -0.23 4.09 -13.72
N GLN A 1020 -0.37 5.34 -13.27
CA GLN A 1020 -1.54 5.83 -12.55
C GLN A 1020 -2.71 6.09 -13.50
N GLU A 1021 -2.46 6.56 -14.72
CA GLU A 1021 -3.44 6.59 -15.81
C GLU A 1021 -3.87 5.18 -16.25
N GLU A 1022 -2.94 4.21 -16.37
CA GLU A 1022 -3.29 2.81 -16.64
C GLU A 1022 -4.07 2.17 -15.48
N LYS A 1023 -3.75 2.51 -14.23
CA LYS A 1023 -4.47 2.06 -13.02
C LYS A 1023 -5.89 2.66 -12.95
N ASN A 1024 -6.05 3.92 -13.36
CA ASN A 1024 -7.34 4.59 -13.43
C ASN A 1024 -8.18 4.10 -14.62
N MET A 1025 -7.58 3.89 -15.80
CA MET A 1025 -8.21 3.20 -16.92
C MET A 1025 -8.61 1.77 -16.55
N LEU A 1026 -7.80 1.03 -15.80
CA LEU A 1026 -8.17 -0.31 -15.33
C LEU A 1026 -9.29 -0.26 -14.31
N LYS A 1027 -9.33 0.72 -13.40
CA LYS A 1027 -10.47 0.93 -12.49
C LYS A 1027 -11.74 1.25 -13.27
N GLU A 1028 -11.68 2.10 -14.29
CA GLU A 1028 -12.82 2.37 -15.18
C GLU A 1028 -13.21 1.14 -16.00
N ILE A 1029 -12.26 0.35 -16.50
CA ILE A 1029 -12.52 -0.92 -17.21
C ILE A 1029 -13.12 -1.97 -16.26
N ILE A 1030 -12.70 -2.03 -14.99
CA ILE A 1030 -13.27 -2.91 -13.96
C ILE A 1030 -14.70 -2.48 -13.63
N VAL A 1031 -14.95 -1.18 -13.44
CA VAL A 1031 -16.30 -0.63 -13.21
C VAL A 1031 -17.19 -0.84 -14.46
N GLN A 1032 -16.69 -0.60 -15.66
CA GLN A 1032 -17.41 -0.86 -16.91
C GLN A 1032 -17.67 -2.35 -17.15
N ASN A 1033 -16.75 -3.23 -16.75
CA ASN A 1033 -16.94 -4.68 -16.83
C ASN A 1033 -17.89 -5.20 -15.74
N GLU A 1034 -17.91 -4.63 -14.54
CA GLU A 1034 -18.93 -4.94 -13.51
C GLU A 1034 -20.33 -4.50 -13.93
N ILE A 1035 -20.45 -3.33 -14.59
CA ILE A 1035 -21.71 -2.84 -15.17
C ILE A 1035 -22.17 -3.77 -16.32
N LYS A 1036 -21.28 -4.13 -17.25
CA LYS A 1036 -21.58 -5.09 -18.34
C LYS A 1036 -21.91 -6.49 -17.80
N TYR A 1037 -21.30 -6.94 -16.71
CA TYR A 1037 -21.58 -8.24 -16.10
C TYR A 1037 -22.94 -8.26 -15.39
N LYS A 1038 -23.32 -7.17 -14.71
CA LYS A 1038 -24.67 -7.00 -14.13
C LYS A 1038 -25.75 -6.93 -15.21
N GLU A 1039 -25.49 -6.24 -16.33
CA GLU A 1039 -26.36 -6.18 -17.52
C GLU A 1039 -26.59 -7.57 -18.13
N VAL A 1040 -25.52 -8.34 -18.40
CA VAL A 1040 -25.61 -9.70 -18.95
C VAL A 1040 -26.39 -10.64 -18.03
N LYS A 1041 -26.21 -10.52 -16.71
CA LYS A 1041 -26.97 -11.31 -15.73
C LYS A 1041 -28.47 -10.94 -15.72
N ARG A 1042 -28.81 -9.66 -15.86
CA ARG A 1042 -30.20 -9.19 -15.98
C ARG A 1042 -30.86 -9.67 -17.28
N VAL A 1043 -30.15 -9.60 -18.40
CA VAL A 1043 -30.66 -10.11 -19.69
C VAL A 1043 -30.88 -11.62 -19.62
N LYS A 1044 -29.98 -12.39 -18.99
CA LYS A 1044 -30.13 -13.84 -18.81
C LYS A 1044 -31.34 -14.22 -17.94
N VAL A 1045 -31.55 -13.52 -16.82
CA VAL A 1045 -32.74 -13.72 -15.96
C VAL A 1045 -34.02 -13.31 -16.69
N LEU A 1046 -33.98 -12.25 -17.51
CA LEU A 1046 -35.11 -11.88 -18.36
C LEU A 1046 -35.43 -13.03 -19.33
N ILE A 1047 -34.45 -13.56 -20.06
CA ILE A 1047 -34.63 -14.68 -21.00
C ILE A 1047 -35.22 -15.92 -20.32
N ASP A 1048 -34.71 -16.31 -19.15
CA ASP A 1048 -35.22 -17.47 -18.39
C ASP A 1048 -36.69 -17.26 -18.02
N VAL A 1049 -37.05 -16.04 -17.62
CA VAL A 1049 -38.42 -15.66 -17.28
C VAL A 1049 -39.33 -15.60 -18.53
N LEU A 1050 -38.81 -15.13 -19.67
CA LEU A 1050 -39.51 -15.06 -20.96
C LEU A 1050 -39.66 -16.44 -21.64
N SER A 1051 -38.83 -17.42 -21.29
CA SER A 1051 -38.92 -18.79 -21.80
C SER A 1051 -40.11 -19.59 -21.20
N ILE A 1052 -40.75 -19.05 -20.15
CA ILE A 1052 -41.79 -19.73 -19.37
C ILE A 1052 -43.15 -19.00 -19.49
N TYR A 1053 -43.17 -17.68 -19.70
CA TYR A 1053 -44.39 -16.87 -19.67
C TYR A 1053 -44.49 -15.92 -20.88
N SER A 1054 -45.65 -15.86 -21.53
CA SER A 1054 -45.91 -15.00 -22.70
C SER A 1054 -46.33 -13.56 -22.34
N GLU A 1055 -46.78 -13.34 -21.09
CA GLU A 1055 -47.14 -12.02 -20.54
C GLU A 1055 -46.70 -11.94 -19.08
N ILE A 1056 -46.05 -10.83 -18.69
CA ILE A 1056 -45.44 -10.70 -17.35
C ILE A 1056 -45.69 -9.30 -16.76
N PRO A 1057 -46.24 -9.21 -15.53
CA PRO A 1057 -46.37 -7.93 -14.83
C PRO A 1057 -45.00 -7.29 -14.51
N LEU A 1058 -44.83 -6.01 -14.83
CA LEU A 1058 -43.58 -5.27 -14.69
C LEU A 1058 -43.08 -5.25 -13.23
N ILE A 1059 -43.96 -5.17 -12.24
CA ILE A 1059 -43.61 -5.19 -10.80
C ILE A 1059 -42.93 -6.51 -10.38
N LYS A 1060 -43.37 -7.66 -10.92
CA LYS A 1060 -42.71 -8.94 -10.64
C LYS A 1060 -41.36 -9.04 -11.35
N LEU A 1061 -41.27 -8.48 -12.56
CA LEU A 1061 -40.05 -8.44 -13.33
C LEU A 1061 -38.99 -7.52 -12.69
N GLN A 1062 -39.42 -6.38 -12.15
CA GLN A 1062 -38.58 -5.42 -11.41
C GLN A 1062 -37.87 -6.06 -10.22
N ARG A 1063 -38.62 -6.78 -9.39
CA ARG A 1063 -38.07 -7.50 -8.23
C ARG A 1063 -37.10 -8.60 -8.64
N LYS A 1064 -37.40 -9.35 -9.71
CA LYS A 1064 -36.52 -10.43 -10.21
C LYS A 1064 -35.24 -9.93 -10.86
N LEU A 1065 -35.29 -8.78 -11.54
CA LEU A 1065 -34.13 -8.18 -12.21
C LEU A 1065 -33.33 -7.22 -11.30
N GLY A 1066 -33.81 -6.99 -10.08
CA GLY A 1066 -33.13 -6.17 -9.07
C GLY A 1066 -33.06 -4.69 -9.46
N PHE A 1067 -34.14 -4.13 -10.01
CA PHE A 1067 -34.28 -2.68 -10.21
C PHE A 1067 -34.93 -2.04 -8.98
N SER A 1068 -34.34 -0.97 -8.45
CA SER A 1068 -34.85 -0.28 -7.26
C SER A 1068 -36.13 0.52 -7.52
N LYS A 1069 -36.32 1.04 -8.74
CA LYS A 1069 -37.54 1.74 -9.17
C LYS A 1069 -38.11 1.15 -10.47
N LEU A 1070 -39.44 1.21 -10.63
CA LEU A 1070 -40.12 0.67 -11.82
C LEU A 1070 -39.78 1.46 -13.09
N GLU A 1071 -39.62 2.78 -12.97
CA GLU A 1071 -39.25 3.70 -14.07
C GLU A 1071 -37.89 3.35 -14.69
N ASP A 1072 -36.94 2.85 -13.89
CA ASP A 1072 -35.61 2.45 -14.36
C ASP A 1072 -35.68 1.14 -15.15
N LEU A 1073 -36.55 0.20 -14.73
CA LEU A 1073 -36.84 -1.01 -15.51
C LEU A 1073 -37.52 -0.66 -16.84
N GLU A 1074 -38.46 0.28 -16.84
CA GLU A 1074 -39.18 0.68 -18.06
C GLU A 1074 -38.24 1.33 -19.08
N LYS A 1075 -37.37 2.25 -18.64
CA LYS A 1075 -36.33 2.82 -19.51
C LYS A 1075 -35.40 1.75 -20.09
N TRP A 1076 -34.95 0.83 -19.24
CA TRP A 1076 -34.08 -0.27 -19.66
C TRP A 1076 -34.76 -1.20 -20.68
N LEU A 1077 -36.05 -1.50 -20.49
CA LEU A 1077 -36.84 -2.30 -21.44
C LEU A 1077 -37.13 -1.55 -22.75
N ILE A 1078 -37.29 -0.22 -22.71
CA ILE A 1078 -37.45 0.63 -23.91
C ILE A 1078 -36.16 0.63 -24.74
N GLU A 1079 -35.00 0.76 -24.10
CA GLU A 1079 -33.72 0.65 -24.81
C GLU A 1079 -33.53 -0.74 -25.41
N LEU A 1080 -33.87 -1.81 -24.68
CA LEU A 1080 -33.89 -3.18 -25.21
C LEU A 1080 -34.90 -3.40 -26.35
N SER A 1081 -36.01 -2.66 -26.37
CA SER A 1081 -37.02 -2.75 -27.44
C SER A 1081 -36.50 -2.27 -28.80
N SER A 1082 -35.40 -1.51 -28.82
CA SER A 1082 -34.71 -1.15 -30.06
C SER A 1082 -33.95 -2.32 -30.69
N PHE A 1083 -33.64 -3.36 -29.90
CA PHE A 1083 -32.92 -4.57 -30.31
C PHE A 1083 -33.82 -5.81 -30.38
N LEU A 1084 -34.96 -5.80 -29.68
CA LEU A 1084 -35.85 -6.94 -29.53
C LEU A 1084 -37.31 -6.54 -29.78
N SER A 1085 -38.09 -7.41 -30.42
CA SER A 1085 -39.51 -7.17 -30.73
C SER A 1085 -40.43 -7.34 -29.50
N ILE A 1086 -40.22 -6.54 -28.45
CA ILE A 1086 -40.97 -6.53 -27.19
C ILE A 1086 -41.94 -5.34 -27.13
N LYS A 1087 -43.14 -5.53 -26.58
CA LYS A 1087 -44.15 -4.46 -26.45
C LYS A 1087 -44.62 -4.34 -24.99
N ILE A 1088 -44.53 -3.15 -24.42
CA ILE A 1088 -45.12 -2.84 -23.11
C ILE A 1088 -46.56 -2.36 -23.36
N GLU A 1089 -47.55 -3.06 -22.80
CA GLU A 1089 -48.96 -2.63 -22.81
C GLU A 1089 -49.47 -2.56 -21.37
N GLY A 1090 -49.70 -1.34 -20.87
CA GLY A 1090 -50.10 -1.11 -19.49
C GLY A 1090 -48.98 -1.49 -18.50
N ASP A 1091 -49.31 -2.27 -17.46
CA ASP A 1091 -48.41 -2.74 -16.42
C ASP A 1091 -47.73 -4.08 -16.75
N LYS A 1092 -47.78 -4.50 -18.02
CA LYS A 1092 -47.29 -5.81 -18.47
C LYS A 1092 -46.39 -5.71 -19.69
N LEU A 1093 -45.40 -6.61 -19.72
CA LEU A 1093 -44.57 -6.87 -20.90
C LEU A 1093 -45.19 -8.00 -21.72
N ILE A 1094 -45.48 -7.74 -22.99
CA ILE A 1094 -46.08 -8.69 -23.96
C ILE A 1094 -45.09 -8.96 -25.09
N ILE A 1095 -44.94 -10.23 -25.47
CA ILE A 1095 -43.95 -10.67 -26.46
C ILE A 1095 -44.61 -11.43 -27.60
N SER A 1096 -44.23 -11.11 -28.85
CA SER A 1096 -44.65 -11.89 -30.02
C SER A 1096 -43.79 -13.14 -30.20
N GLU A 1097 -44.37 -14.26 -30.65
CA GLU A 1097 -43.63 -15.52 -30.95
C GLU A 1097 -42.42 -15.33 -31.88
N LYS A 1098 -42.41 -14.25 -32.67
CA LYS A 1098 -41.29 -13.89 -33.56
C LYS A 1098 -40.06 -13.40 -32.77
N ALA A 1099 -40.29 -12.66 -31.68
CA ALA A 1099 -39.24 -12.11 -30.83
C ALA A 1099 -38.47 -13.21 -30.07
N THR A 1100 -39.16 -14.26 -29.63
CA THR A 1100 -38.55 -15.40 -28.93
C THR A 1100 -37.57 -16.15 -29.82
N LYS A 1101 -37.82 -16.19 -31.14
CA LYS A 1101 -36.94 -16.84 -32.13
C LYS A 1101 -35.75 -15.97 -32.52
N GLU A 1102 -35.96 -14.65 -32.62
CA GLU A 1102 -34.89 -13.66 -32.87
C GLU A 1102 -33.93 -13.58 -31.67
N LEU A 1103 -34.43 -13.64 -30.42
CA LEU A 1103 -33.62 -13.68 -29.20
C LEU A 1103 -32.64 -14.86 -29.19
N THR A 1104 -33.11 -16.08 -29.46
CA THR A 1104 -32.25 -17.27 -29.39
C THR A 1104 -31.15 -17.24 -30.45
N GLN A 1105 -31.43 -16.72 -31.66
CA GLN A 1105 -30.42 -16.57 -32.71
C GLN A 1105 -29.40 -15.46 -32.42
N SER A 1106 -29.83 -14.31 -31.90
CA SER A 1106 -28.91 -13.22 -31.54
C SER A 1106 -28.02 -13.57 -30.35
N ILE A 1107 -28.48 -14.41 -29.42
CA ILE A 1107 -27.68 -14.87 -28.27
C ILE A 1107 -26.61 -15.87 -28.69
N ASP A 1108 -26.92 -16.81 -29.58
CA ASP A 1108 -25.91 -17.73 -30.12
C ASP A 1108 -24.81 -16.96 -30.87
N GLU A 1109 -25.16 -15.87 -31.56
CA GLU A 1109 -24.21 -15.02 -32.27
C GLU A 1109 -23.39 -14.13 -31.32
N LEU A 1110 -23.98 -13.64 -30.22
CA LEU A 1110 -23.31 -12.90 -29.15
C LEU A 1110 -22.34 -13.79 -28.35
N ILE A 1111 -22.76 -15.01 -27.98
CA ILE A 1111 -21.92 -15.99 -27.31
C ILE A 1111 -20.76 -16.40 -28.22
N LYS A 1112 -21.03 -16.60 -29.52
CA LYS A 1112 -20.00 -16.94 -30.50
C LYS A 1112 -18.98 -15.81 -30.69
N ARG A 1113 -19.42 -14.55 -30.73
CA ARG A 1113 -18.52 -13.38 -30.76
C ARG A 1113 -17.71 -13.23 -29.48
N PHE A 1114 -18.30 -13.51 -28.31
CA PHE A 1114 -17.58 -13.52 -27.03
C PHE A 1114 -16.52 -14.62 -26.96
N THR A 1115 -16.83 -15.80 -27.51
CA THR A 1115 -15.91 -16.94 -27.52
C THR A 1115 -14.80 -16.76 -28.57
N GLU A 1116 -15.07 -16.03 -29.67
CA GLU A 1116 -14.04 -15.60 -30.63
C GLU A 1116 -13.15 -14.50 -30.03
N TRP A 1117 -13.72 -13.57 -29.26
CA TRP A 1117 -13.00 -12.50 -28.56
C TRP A 1117 -12.02 -13.02 -27.51
N GLU A 1118 -12.41 -14.05 -26.73
CA GLU A 1118 -11.51 -14.75 -25.79
C GLU A 1118 -10.35 -15.49 -26.49
N LYS A 1119 -10.55 -15.93 -27.74
CA LYS A 1119 -9.56 -16.76 -28.46
C LYS A 1119 -8.52 -15.97 -29.23
N THR A 1120 -8.85 -14.79 -29.75
CA THR A 1120 -7.94 -14.06 -30.64
C THR A 1120 -7.14 -12.96 -29.94
N GLY A 1121 -7.62 -12.41 -28.82
CA GLY A 1121 -6.97 -11.29 -28.13
C GLY A 1121 -6.83 -10.01 -28.98
N GLU A 1122 -7.39 -9.97 -30.20
CA GLU A 1122 -7.38 -8.82 -31.11
C GLU A 1122 -8.62 -7.96 -30.84
N GLY A 1123 -8.57 -7.20 -29.76
CA GLY A 1123 -9.66 -6.31 -29.38
C GLY A 1123 -9.20 -5.10 -28.56
N LYS A 1124 -7.96 -4.62 -28.76
CA LYS A 1124 -7.42 -3.42 -28.09
C LYS A 1124 -7.56 -2.12 -28.92
N LYS A 1125 -8.33 -2.10 -30.01
CA LYS A 1125 -8.65 -0.87 -30.77
C LYS A 1125 -10.10 -0.82 -31.25
N THR A 1126 -10.96 -0.44 -30.33
CA THR A 1126 -12.13 0.47 -30.45
C THR A 1126 -12.46 0.94 -29.04
#